data_AF-A0A0U5EPR5-F1
#
_entry.id   AF-A0A0U5EPR5-F1
#
_cell.length_a   1.000
_cell.length_b   1.000
_cell.length_c   1.000
_cell.angle_alpha   90.00
_cell.angle_beta   90.00
_cell.angle_gamma   90.00
#
_symmetry.space_group_name_H-M   'P 1'
#
loop_
_entity.id
_entity.type
_entity.pdbx_description
1 polymer ?
#
loop_
_entity_poly.entity_id
_entity_poly.type
_entity_poly.pdbx_seq_one_letter_code
_entity_poly.pdbx_strand_id
1 'polypeptide(L)'
;MQALPNSPVVDFAAIAPRSALLFSALANMPENITPSGHKVKKMVITEGPEAGMHVWVKLCNETDFSPLMAQVEAAASASYRVVRLKTFARIRPVIDAQGRVTGTASYDIAHFKPFQHTLLKVKACIEGFADESVSRYQREEDDAHAGNYGYSPELGIVGIDPGMSFYSRTYKLQGARFISGKLAPSPEQAFPQTKEDITDRFPDIQDAQPCHWPTKSPNNYNVQKSPSKLAIDEFKKLRTKKAFLDRKNFAFLKEMVIDTAIHFKLLENNFTHDQEARDLLKDLNLLFDKRRLKSEEILIADQAFRQFLLDSNNALQNCLQHFIKYNETVGIEENIQFDLESIKHYLEIVLKKCLIKDLTFYFFEIGSFIERIANTEHFKSTYQKLVGCTAQFKDSQDDLLTAISQLVDRMRAIIGNVDSKAEEEQWNFLLAGIEDLIERYKKSTARLSQKNPFHCQQTPMVEITDLKKSEEYLAMAVVKWLSQPEHKQQVLHFAEETLQGYQPLGHGTMWGAINPKTYTKTRVTALEELITKLKDETIRFPLELTTHFFESGNWNEGWSPLAFADIISPSANVVLINKICAAAIRQLSENLSIEQLADVKMIEACSVIDLQQLHPLLIGQKILQIVNVKPQSPMINRASSSNSDVKSSIVS
;
A
#
# COMPACT_ATOMS: atom_id res chain seq x y z
N MET A 1 -3.96 61.15 38.38
CA MET A 1 -3.91 59.95 37.53
C MET A 1 -2.53 59.91 36.89
N GLN A 2 -1.60 59.13 37.45
CA GLN A 2 -0.30 58.90 36.83
C GLN A 2 -0.48 57.89 35.71
N ALA A 3 -0.09 58.26 34.50
CA ALA A 3 -0.08 57.35 33.35
C ALA A 3 0.89 56.20 33.66
N LEU A 4 0.39 54.96 33.57
CA LEU A 4 1.21 53.77 33.63
C LEU A 4 2.27 53.85 32.52
N PRO A 5 3.54 53.50 32.78
CA PRO A 5 4.56 53.49 31.76
C PRO A 5 4.17 52.49 30.67
N ASN A 6 4.28 52.91 29.41
CA ASN A 6 4.12 52.06 28.25
C ASN A 6 5.01 50.83 28.43
N SER A 7 4.41 49.67 28.71
CA SER A 7 5.11 48.39 28.73
C SER A 7 5.86 48.24 27.40
N PRO A 8 7.13 47.81 27.40
CA PRO A 8 7.86 47.55 26.17
C PRO A 8 7.03 46.56 25.35
N VAL A 9 6.71 46.94 24.11
CA VAL A 9 6.14 46.03 23.13
C VAL A 9 7.22 44.99 22.87
N VAL A 10 7.15 43.88 23.60
CA VAL A 10 7.97 42.70 23.31
C VAL A 10 7.60 42.26 21.91
N ASP A 11 8.57 42.14 21.02
CA ASP A 11 8.37 41.59 19.70
C ASP A 11 8.05 40.09 19.86
N PHE A 12 6.77 39.79 20.08
CA PHE A 12 6.24 38.45 20.36
C PHE A 12 6.62 37.44 19.27
N ALA A 13 6.89 37.91 18.05
CA ALA A 13 7.31 37.10 16.92
C ALA A 13 8.68 36.42 17.12
N ALA A 14 9.48 36.84 18.09
CA ALA A 14 10.84 36.34 18.30
C ALA A 14 10.94 35.13 19.25
N ILE A 15 9.87 34.75 19.99
CA ILE A 15 9.95 33.71 21.04
C ILE A 15 8.91 32.59 20.86
N ALA A 16 7.68 32.93 20.46
CA ALA A 16 6.58 31.97 20.38
C ALA A 16 6.64 31.08 19.12
N PRO A 17 6.03 29.88 19.14
CA PRO A 17 5.89 29.07 17.94
C PRO A 17 5.07 29.81 16.88
N ARG A 18 5.56 29.80 15.64
CA ARG A 18 4.90 30.49 14.52
C ARG A 18 3.49 29.96 14.23
N SER A 19 3.26 28.69 14.51
CA SER A 19 1.96 28.04 14.31
C SER A 19 1.01 28.22 15.50
N ALA A 20 1.36 28.96 16.56
CA ALA A 20 0.56 28.95 17.78
C ALA A 20 -0.78 29.69 17.66
N LEU A 21 -1.75 29.27 18.48
CA LEU A 21 -3.00 29.99 18.75
C LEU A 21 -2.89 30.75 20.07
N LEU A 22 -3.44 31.96 20.13
CA LEU A 22 -3.58 32.70 21.38
C LEU A 22 -4.71 32.11 22.22
N PHE A 23 -4.44 31.81 23.49
CA PHE A 23 -5.47 31.29 24.41
C PHE A 23 -6.65 32.26 24.58
N SER A 24 -6.41 33.57 24.50
CA SER A 24 -7.45 34.59 24.54
C SER A 24 -8.40 34.57 23.35
N ALA A 25 -7.99 33.94 22.23
CA ALA A 25 -8.82 33.74 21.05
C ALA A 25 -9.62 32.43 21.09
N LEU A 26 -9.71 31.78 22.26
CA LEU A 26 -10.46 30.55 22.47
C LEU A 26 -11.58 30.77 23.48
N ALA A 27 -12.81 30.41 23.12
CA ALA A 27 -13.97 30.46 24.02
C ALA A 27 -14.46 29.06 24.39
N ASN A 28 -14.82 28.85 25.65
CA ASN A 28 -15.38 27.57 26.11
C ASN A 28 -16.71 27.27 25.42
N MET A 29 -16.92 26.02 25.03
CA MET A 29 -18.23 25.55 24.58
C MET A 29 -18.97 24.79 25.69
N PRO A 30 -20.30 24.92 25.80
CA PRO A 30 -21.11 24.16 26.74
C PRO A 30 -21.31 22.73 26.22
N GLU A 31 -20.29 21.87 26.32
CA GLU A 31 -20.44 20.44 26.02
C GLU A 31 -20.03 19.56 27.21
N ASN A 32 -20.80 18.49 27.44
CA ASN A 32 -20.44 17.40 28.35
C ASN A 32 -19.34 16.56 27.70
N ILE A 33 -18.15 16.59 28.28
CA ILE A 33 -16.97 15.91 27.73
C ILE A 33 -16.95 14.47 28.23
N THR A 34 -16.75 13.52 27.31
CA THR A 34 -16.45 12.11 27.65
C THR A 34 -15.15 12.07 28.45
N PRO A 35 -15.06 11.31 29.57
CA PRO A 35 -13.84 11.27 30.39
C PRO A 35 -12.60 10.93 29.55
N SER A 36 -11.58 11.79 29.58
CA SER A 36 -10.24 11.55 29.03
C SER A 36 -9.23 11.44 30.18
N GLY A 37 -8.09 10.80 29.93
CA GLY A 37 -6.97 10.72 30.88
C GLY A 37 -6.40 12.10 31.23
N HIS A 38 -6.47 13.05 30.31
CA HIS A 38 -6.15 14.46 30.56
C HIS A 38 -7.42 15.32 30.58
N LYS A 39 -7.35 16.45 31.31
CA LYS A 39 -8.43 17.46 31.29
C LYS A 39 -8.42 18.20 29.95
N VAL A 40 -9.18 17.67 28.99
CA VAL A 40 -9.40 18.30 27.68
C VAL A 40 -10.69 19.13 27.73
N LYS A 41 -10.71 20.28 27.05
CA LYS A 41 -11.89 21.15 26.91
C LYS A 41 -12.23 21.36 25.45
N LYS A 42 -13.51 21.30 25.08
CA LYS A 42 -13.95 21.74 23.76
C LYS A 42 -14.11 23.25 23.74
N MET A 43 -13.47 23.90 22.78
CA MET A 43 -13.47 25.35 22.63
C MET A 43 -13.71 25.72 21.16
N VAL A 44 -14.05 26.98 20.92
CA VAL A 44 -14.20 27.57 19.58
C VAL A 44 -13.19 28.69 19.41
N ILE A 45 -12.58 28.77 18.23
CA ILE A 45 -11.70 29.89 17.86
C ILE A 45 -12.58 31.12 17.59
N THR A 46 -12.29 32.24 18.24
CA THR A 46 -13.13 33.45 18.16
C THR A 46 -12.57 34.53 17.23
N GLU A 47 -11.30 34.43 16.85
CA GLU A 47 -10.59 35.47 16.09
C GLU A 47 -9.71 34.87 14.98
N GLY A 48 -9.37 35.69 13.98
CA GLY A 48 -8.49 35.31 12.88
C GLY A 48 -9.17 34.50 11.77
N PRO A 49 -8.38 34.00 10.79
CA PRO A 49 -8.90 33.27 9.63
C PRO A 49 -9.63 31.96 9.96
N GLU A 50 -9.41 31.43 11.16
CA GLU A 50 -9.93 30.14 11.65
C GLU A 50 -11.12 30.33 12.61
N ALA A 51 -11.66 31.56 12.72
CA ALA A 51 -12.80 31.86 13.57
C ALA A 51 -14.01 30.96 13.25
N GLY A 52 -14.65 30.42 14.30
CA GLY A 52 -15.75 29.47 14.22
C GLY A 52 -15.34 28.01 14.18
N MET A 53 -14.05 27.68 14.00
CA MET A 53 -13.59 26.30 14.06
C MET A 53 -13.57 25.77 15.50
N HIS A 54 -14.01 24.52 15.66
CA HIS A 54 -14.00 23.84 16.96
C HIS A 54 -12.66 23.14 17.19
N VAL A 55 -12.18 23.21 18.43
CA VAL A 55 -10.92 22.59 18.86
C VAL A 55 -11.07 21.91 20.21
N TRP A 56 -10.26 20.89 20.44
CA TRP A 56 -10.05 20.22 21.71
C TRP A 56 -8.74 20.72 22.32
N VAL A 57 -8.85 21.41 23.46
CA VAL A 57 -7.72 22.06 24.13
C VAL A 57 -7.24 21.21 25.30
N LYS A 58 -5.96 20.83 25.27
CA LYS A 58 -5.25 20.11 26.33
C LYS A 58 -4.24 21.06 26.96
N LEU A 59 -4.50 21.46 28.20
CA LEU A 59 -3.64 22.42 28.92
C LEU A 59 -2.43 21.72 29.54
N CYS A 60 -1.29 22.42 29.53
CA CYS A 60 -0.10 21.99 30.22
C CYS A 60 -0.32 21.91 31.73
N ASN A 61 0.42 21.02 32.37
CA ASN A 61 0.47 20.89 33.82
C ASN A 61 1.87 20.44 34.28
N GLU A 62 2.08 20.45 35.59
CA GLU A 62 3.38 20.18 36.20
C GLU A 62 3.77 18.69 36.21
N THR A 63 2.84 17.77 35.95
CA THR A 63 3.02 16.34 36.23
C THR A 63 3.23 15.48 34.99
N ASP A 64 2.48 15.70 33.91
CA ASP A 64 2.42 14.75 32.78
C ASP A 64 2.41 15.41 31.38
N PHE A 65 2.20 16.73 31.28
CA PHE A 65 2.12 17.43 30.00
C PHE A 65 2.78 18.81 30.07
N SER A 66 4.10 18.85 29.89
CA SER A 66 4.88 20.08 29.95
C SER A 66 4.69 20.96 28.69
N PRO A 67 5.09 22.26 28.74
CA PRO A 67 5.13 23.12 27.56
C PRO A 67 5.95 22.55 26.40
N LEU A 68 7.04 21.83 26.69
CA LEU A 68 7.86 21.19 25.67
C LEU A 68 7.13 19.98 25.04
N MET A 69 6.41 19.19 25.83
CA MET A 69 5.58 18.10 25.31
C MET A 69 4.42 18.61 24.43
N ALA A 70 3.83 19.76 24.76
CA ALA A 70 2.82 20.39 23.92
C ALA A 70 3.38 20.78 22.54
N GLN A 71 4.60 21.32 22.48
CA GLN A 71 5.28 21.63 21.22
C GLN A 71 5.58 20.36 20.42
N VAL A 72 6.03 19.28 21.08
CA VAL A 72 6.26 17.98 20.46
C VAL A 72 4.98 17.40 19.85
N GLU A 73 3.86 17.43 20.57
CA GLU A 73 2.57 16.90 20.10
C GLU A 73 2.09 17.65 18.84
N ALA A 74 2.21 18.99 18.83
CA ALA A 74 1.90 19.81 17.65
C ALA A 74 2.86 19.52 16.48
N ALA A 75 4.16 19.42 16.74
CA ALA A 75 5.16 19.12 15.72
C ALA A 75 4.97 17.70 15.13
N ALA A 76 4.60 16.73 15.96
CA ALA A 76 4.26 15.38 15.54
C ALA A 76 3.03 15.39 14.62
N SER A 77 1.96 16.11 14.98
CA SER A 77 0.80 16.31 14.11
C SER A 77 1.20 16.86 12.73
N ALA A 78 1.98 17.95 12.68
CA ALA A 78 2.47 18.51 11.41
C ALA A 78 3.24 17.46 10.59
N SER A 79 4.11 16.69 11.24
CA SER A 79 4.87 15.59 10.64
C SER A 79 3.96 14.49 10.06
N TYR A 80 2.90 14.05 10.77
CA TYR A 80 1.95 13.07 10.26
C TYR A 80 1.21 13.58 9.02
N ARG A 81 0.78 14.85 9.05
CA ARG A 81 -0.02 15.45 7.97
C ARG A 81 0.74 15.57 6.65
N VAL A 82 2.07 15.50 6.65
CA VAL A 82 2.88 15.36 5.42
C VAL A 82 2.46 14.14 4.62
N VAL A 83 2.37 12.97 5.25
CA VAL A 83 2.04 11.70 4.56
C VAL A 83 0.57 11.31 4.68
N ARG A 84 -0.19 11.95 5.57
CA ARG A 84 -1.60 11.63 5.85
C ARG A 84 -2.57 12.72 5.43
N LEU A 85 -2.11 13.90 5.01
CA LEU A 85 -2.95 15.04 4.67
C LEU A 85 -3.94 15.37 5.81
N LYS A 86 -5.21 15.61 5.46
CA LYS A 86 -6.29 15.86 6.42
C LYS A 86 -6.76 14.62 7.19
N THR A 87 -6.23 13.44 6.90
CA THR A 87 -6.59 12.21 7.63
C THR A 87 -5.82 12.06 8.96
N PHE A 88 -5.09 13.09 9.37
CA PHE A 88 -4.56 13.21 10.73
C PHE A 88 -4.99 14.56 11.31
N ALA A 89 -5.41 14.59 12.58
CA ALA A 89 -5.83 15.83 13.22
C ALA A 89 -4.73 16.89 13.17
N ARG A 90 -5.10 18.11 12.80
CA ARG A 90 -4.22 19.27 12.94
C ARG A 90 -4.14 19.66 14.41
N ILE A 91 -2.94 19.86 14.92
CA ILE A 91 -2.71 20.28 16.30
C ILE A 91 -1.79 21.49 16.27
N ARG A 92 -2.16 22.55 16.99
CA ARG A 92 -1.36 23.77 17.12
C ARG A 92 -0.98 23.98 18.59
N PRO A 93 0.21 24.54 18.89
CA PRO A 93 0.53 25.01 20.23
C PRO A 93 -0.45 26.11 20.63
N VAL A 94 -0.77 26.20 21.91
CA VAL A 94 -1.56 27.30 22.49
C VAL A 94 -0.65 28.11 23.38
N ILE A 95 -0.66 29.44 23.22
CA ILE A 95 0.18 30.37 23.97
C ILE A 95 -0.66 31.36 24.79
N ASP A 96 -0.11 31.82 25.91
CA ASP A 96 -0.66 32.95 26.67
C ASP A 96 -0.30 34.30 26.05
N ALA A 97 -0.76 35.39 26.68
CA ALA A 97 -0.46 36.76 26.26
C ALA A 97 1.03 37.15 26.39
N GLN A 98 1.85 36.32 27.03
CA GLN A 98 3.30 36.50 27.12
C GLN A 98 4.05 35.64 26.09
N GLY A 99 3.35 34.91 25.23
CA GLY A 99 3.95 34.01 24.23
C GLY A 99 4.45 32.69 24.80
N ARG A 100 4.11 32.35 26.06
CA ARG A 100 4.50 31.07 26.69
C ARG A 100 3.51 29.99 26.30
N VAL A 101 4.01 28.80 25.97
CA VAL A 101 3.16 27.65 25.61
C VAL A 101 2.41 27.16 26.85
N THR A 102 1.08 27.14 26.76
CA THR A 102 0.15 26.71 27.81
C THR A 102 -0.62 25.44 27.49
N GLY A 103 -0.48 24.88 26.28
CA GLY A 103 -1.14 23.65 25.88
C GLY A 103 -1.12 23.38 24.38
N THR A 104 -1.99 22.49 23.93
CA THR A 104 -2.28 22.22 22.51
C THR A 104 -3.76 22.41 22.21
N ALA A 105 -4.06 22.74 20.96
CA ALA A 105 -5.40 22.77 20.39
C ALA A 105 -5.45 21.82 19.19
N SER A 106 -6.19 20.72 19.33
CA SER A 106 -6.45 19.76 18.28
C SER A 106 -7.75 20.09 17.56
N TYR A 107 -7.70 20.24 16.24
CA TYR A 107 -8.88 20.58 15.43
C TYR A 107 -9.89 19.44 15.45
N ASP A 108 -11.15 19.78 15.69
CA ASP A 108 -12.23 18.80 15.73
C ASP A 108 -12.39 18.11 14.37
N ILE A 109 -12.56 16.79 14.40
CA ILE A 109 -12.81 16.00 13.20
C ILE A 109 -14.28 15.60 13.23
N ALA A 110 -15.04 16.16 12.28
CA ALA A 110 -16.46 15.89 12.16
C ALA A 110 -16.71 14.37 12.09
N HIS A 111 -17.68 13.92 12.89
CA HIS A 111 -18.17 12.53 12.89
C HIS A 111 -17.09 11.46 13.15
N PHE A 112 -15.96 11.83 13.75
CA PHE A 112 -14.93 10.88 14.15
C PHE A 112 -15.48 9.83 15.12
N LYS A 113 -15.21 8.56 14.81
CA LYS A 113 -15.56 7.41 15.64
C LYS A 113 -14.30 6.60 15.94
N PRO A 114 -13.80 6.60 17.19
CA PRO A 114 -12.64 5.79 17.54
C PRO A 114 -12.96 4.30 17.40
N PHE A 115 -11.93 3.51 17.08
CA PHE A 115 -12.07 2.06 16.95
C PHE A 115 -12.29 1.32 18.26
N GLN A 116 -12.01 1.96 19.40
CA GLN A 116 -12.35 1.43 20.72
C GLN A 116 -13.86 1.13 20.87
N HIS A 117 -14.71 1.84 20.13
CA HIS A 117 -16.17 1.71 20.21
C HIS A 117 -16.81 1.17 18.92
N THR A 118 -16.00 0.82 17.91
CA THR A 118 -16.50 0.44 16.59
C THR A 118 -15.96 -0.94 16.21
N LEU A 119 -16.85 -1.90 15.95
CA LEU A 119 -16.47 -3.20 15.37
C LEU A 119 -15.94 -3.00 13.96
N LEU A 120 -14.67 -3.28 13.76
CA LEU A 120 -14.01 -3.20 12.47
C LEU A 120 -14.58 -4.25 11.50
N LYS A 121 -15.13 -3.79 10.37
CA LYS A 121 -15.31 -4.66 9.20
C LYS A 121 -13.99 -4.66 8.42
N VAL A 122 -13.40 -5.84 8.22
CA VAL A 122 -12.07 -6.11 7.61
C VAL A 122 -11.78 -5.28 6.35
N LYS A 123 -12.79 -4.98 5.54
CA LYS A 123 -12.64 -4.21 4.29
C LYS A 123 -12.33 -2.72 4.52
N ALA A 124 -12.94 -2.11 5.54
CA ALA A 124 -12.64 -0.72 5.92
C ALA A 124 -11.24 -0.57 6.54
N CYS A 125 -10.64 -1.67 7.03
CA CYS A 125 -9.29 -1.69 7.58
C CYS A 125 -8.18 -1.57 6.51
N ILE A 126 -8.43 -1.87 5.24
CA ILE A 126 -7.33 -1.89 4.24
C ILE A 126 -7.04 -0.47 3.74
N GLU A 127 -8.08 0.34 3.57
CA GLU A 127 -8.00 1.67 2.95
C GLU A 127 -7.71 2.74 4.01
N GLY A 128 -6.42 2.92 4.34
CA GLY A 128 -5.92 4.01 5.19
C GLY A 128 -5.22 3.56 6.47
N PHE A 129 -5.46 2.34 6.94
CA PHE A 129 -4.74 1.81 8.10
C PHE A 129 -3.25 1.58 7.81
N ALA A 130 -2.89 1.20 6.59
CA ALA A 130 -1.49 1.10 6.18
C ALA A 130 -0.77 2.45 6.30
N ASP A 131 -1.39 3.54 5.85
CA ASP A 131 -0.83 4.89 6.01
C ASP A 131 -0.71 5.27 7.49
N GLU A 132 -1.74 4.99 8.29
CA GLU A 132 -1.74 5.27 9.71
C GLU A 132 -0.64 4.49 10.44
N SER A 133 -0.62 3.17 10.30
CA SER A 133 0.35 2.30 10.97
C SER A 133 1.79 2.59 10.54
N VAL A 134 2.07 2.80 9.25
CA VAL A 134 3.42 3.16 8.78
C VAL A 134 3.84 4.50 9.37
N SER A 135 2.96 5.50 9.33
CA SER A 135 3.30 6.83 9.85
C SER A 135 3.58 6.83 11.35
N ARG A 136 2.81 6.05 12.13
CA ARG A 136 3.01 5.85 13.58
C ARG A 136 4.30 5.10 13.87
N TYR A 137 4.61 4.09 13.07
CA TYR A 137 5.86 3.35 13.19
C TYR A 137 7.07 4.23 12.90
N GLN A 138 7.03 5.05 11.84
CA GLN A 138 8.13 5.98 11.52
C GLN A 138 8.35 7.03 12.60
N ARG A 139 7.29 7.48 13.26
CA ARG A 139 7.34 8.49 14.31
C ARG A 139 7.43 7.88 15.71
N GLU A 140 7.74 6.60 15.87
CA GLU A 140 7.91 5.95 17.19
C GLU A 140 6.73 6.21 18.15
N GLU A 141 5.51 6.07 17.65
CA GLU A 141 4.28 6.37 18.40
C GLU A 141 3.89 5.26 19.38
N ASP A 142 4.17 5.51 20.65
CA ASP A 142 4.08 4.50 21.71
C ASP A 142 2.66 4.32 22.28
N ASP A 143 1.72 5.24 21.99
CA ASP A 143 0.33 5.20 22.48
C ASP A 143 -0.68 5.00 21.33
N ALA A 144 -0.34 4.14 20.36
CA ALA A 144 -1.19 3.77 19.23
C ALA A 144 -2.34 2.80 19.62
N HIS A 145 -3.17 3.15 20.62
CA HIS A 145 -4.36 2.39 21.00
C HIS A 145 -5.60 2.78 20.17
N ALA A 146 -6.61 1.92 20.16
CA ALA A 146 -7.82 2.09 19.33
C ALA A 146 -8.69 3.32 19.67
N GLY A 147 -8.32 4.10 20.69
CA GLY A 147 -8.93 5.39 21.00
C GLY A 147 -8.31 6.54 20.20
N ASN A 148 -7.04 6.41 19.80
CA ASN A 148 -6.26 7.45 19.13
C ASN A 148 -6.33 7.39 17.60
N TYR A 149 -7.08 6.44 17.06
CA TYR A 149 -7.41 6.38 15.63
C TYR A 149 -8.77 5.71 15.43
N GLY A 150 -9.37 6.02 14.29
CA GLY A 150 -10.76 5.66 14.02
C GLY A 150 -11.17 5.97 12.60
N TYR A 151 -12.47 6.16 12.41
CA TYR A 151 -13.07 6.45 11.11
C TYR A 151 -13.89 7.74 11.14
N SER A 152 -13.78 8.55 10.09
CA SER A 152 -14.70 9.63 9.75
C SER A 152 -15.27 9.34 8.36
N PRO A 153 -16.60 9.43 8.15
CA PRO A 153 -17.20 9.26 6.82
C PRO A 153 -16.60 10.14 5.73
N GLU A 154 -16.14 11.33 6.10
CA GLU A 154 -15.62 12.36 5.20
C GLU A 154 -14.15 12.12 4.83
N LEU A 155 -13.38 11.51 5.73
CA LEU A 155 -11.91 11.43 5.63
C LEU A 155 -11.38 9.99 5.56
N GLY A 156 -12.22 8.99 5.85
CA GLY A 156 -11.80 7.59 5.98
C GLY A 156 -11.14 7.33 7.33
N ILE A 157 -10.03 6.59 7.33
CA ILE A 157 -9.24 6.31 8.54
C ILE A 157 -8.59 7.60 9.04
N VAL A 158 -8.81 7.98 10.30
CA VAL A 158 -8.26 9.20 10.89
C VAL A 158 -7.45 8.90 12.14
N GLY A 159 -6.30 9.56 12.28
CA GLY A 159 -5.45 9.51 13.47
C GLY A 159 -5.51 10.80 14.27
N ILE A 160 -5.44 10.67 15.60
CA ILE A 160 -5.40 11.75 16.58
C ILE A 160 -4.35 11.45 17.66
N ASP A 161 -4.14 12.42 18.55
CA ASP A 161 -3.31 12.34 19.76
C ASP A 161 -1.92 11.69 19.54
N PRO A 162 -1.01 12.39 18.84
CA PRO A 162 0.36 11.96 18.62
C PRO A 162 1.31 12.29 19.78
N GLY A 163 0.78 12.55 21.00
CA GLY A 163 1.58 13.05 22.12
C GLY A 163 2.70 12.13 22.58
N MET A 164 2.69 10.87 22.12
CA MET A 164 3.64 9.82 22.47
C MET A 164 4.50 9.40 21.27
N SER A 165 4.56 10.26 20.24
CA SER A 165 5.51 10.18 19.13
C SER A 165 6.93 10.59 19.55
N PHE A 166 7.88 10.23 18.71
CA PHE A 166 9.32 10.36 18.84
C PHE A 166 9.84 9.80 20.17
N TYR A 167 9.29 8.64 20.54
CA TYR A 167 9.42 8.11 21.89
C TYR A 167 10.87 7.98 22.37
N SER A 168 11.83 7.59 21.52
CA SER A 168 13.24 7.49 21.92
C SER A 168 13.88 8.84 22.30
N ARG A 169 13.20 9.97 22.09
CA ARG A 169 13.60 11.30 22.55
C ARG A 169 12.66 11.84 23.63
N THR A 170 11.38 11.52 23.55
CA THR A 170 10.35 12.10 24.42
C THR A 170 10.13 11.31 25.71
N TYR A 171 10.61 10.05 25.80
CA TYR A 171 10.43 9.22 27.00
C TYR A 171 10.99 9.86 28.29
N LYS A 172 12.06 10.67 28.19
CA LYS A 172 12.64 11.40 29.34
C LYS A 172 11.73 12.49 29.87
N LEU A 173 10.96 13.12 28.98
CA LEU A 173 10.02 14.19 29.31
C LEU A 173 8.75 13.64 29.99
N GLN A 174 8.46 12.35 29.79
CA GLN A 174 7.25 11.68 30.29
C GLN A 174 7.47 10.98 31.65
N GLY A 175 8.72 10.84 32.10
CA GLY A 175 9.05 10.16 33.35
C GLY A 175 8.93 8.64 33.28
N ALA A 176 8.97 8.01 34.46
CA ALA A 176 8.90 6.55 34.60
C ALA A 176 7.46 6.03 34.49
N ARG A 177 7.30 4.77 34.07
CA ARG A 177 5.97 4.15 33.87
C ARG A 177 5.79 2.93 34.74
N PHE A 178 4.55 2.66 35.12
CA PHE A 178 4.22 1.41 35.80
C PHE A 178 4.12 0.27 34.78
N ILE A 179 5.04 -0.69 34.84
CA ILE A 179 5.03 -1.94 34.07
C ILE A 179 4.89 -3.09 35.07
N SER A 180 3.85 -3.92 34.93
CA SER A 180 3.55 -5.03 35.86
C SER A 180 3.52 -4.62 37.34
N GLY A 181 2.92 -3.46 37.65
CA GLY A 181 2.81 -2.94 39.02
C GLY A 181 4.10 -2.35 39.62
N LYS A 182 5.20 -2.30 38.87
CA LYS A 182 6.47 -1.68 39.28
C LYS A 182 6.75 -0.45 38.44
N LEU A 183 7.22 0.62 39.08
CA LEU A 183 7.76 1.77 38.36
C LEU A 183 9.05 1.33 37.66
N ALA A 184 9.02 1.26 36.34
CA ALA A 184 10.14 0.88 35.50
C ALA A 184 10.58 2.10 34.66
N PRO A 185 11.90 2.25 34.40
CA PRO A 185 12.35 3.21 33.43
C PRO A 185 11.74 2.87 32.07
N SER A 186 11.17 3.89 31.42
CA SER A 186 10.66 3.81 30.06
C SER A 186 11.76 3.31 29.12
N PRO A 187 11.53 2.25 28.31
CA PRO A 187 12.59 1.69 27.48
C PRO A 187 13.05 2.72 26.44
N GLU A 188 14.34 3.04 26.45
CA GLU A 188 14.94 4.03 25.54
C GLU A 188 14.83 3.63 24.06
N GLN A 189 14.70 2.32 23.76
CA GLN A 189 14.61 1.77 22.41
C GLN A 189 13.35 0.90 22.23
N ALA A 190 12.16 1.47 22.37
CA ALA A 190 10.92 0.73 22.08
C ALA A 190 10.68 0.48 20.58
N PHE A 191 11.37 1.19 19.67
CA PHE A 191 11.11 1.14 18.22
C PHE A 191 12.37 0.86 17.36
N PRO A 192 13.11 -0.25 17.56
CA PRO A 192 14.07 -0.68 16.55
C PRO A 192 13.41 -0.84 15.17
N GLN A 193 14.11 -0.43 14.12
CA GLN A 193 13.72 -0.69 12.73
C GLN A 193 14.47 -1.90 12.20
N THR A 194 13.79 -3.04 12.15
CA THR A 194 14.32 -4.30 11.65
C THR A 194 13.73 -4.62 10.29
N LYS A 195 14.42 -5.49 9.55
CA LYS A 195 13.93 -5.96 8.25
C LYS A 195 12.61 -6.70 8.46
N GLU A 196 12.58 -7.61 9.42
CA GLU A 196 11.47 -8.50 9.74
C GLU A 196 10.18 -7.72 10.04
N ASP A 197 10.27 -6.64 10.84
CA ASP A 197 9.11 -5.81 11.16
C ASP A 197 8.59 -5.04 9.94
N ILE A 198 9.47 -4.54 9.06
CA ILE A 198 9.08 -3.72 7.91
C ILE A 198 8.59 -4.57 6.71
N THR A 199 9.24 -5.70 6.43
CA THR A 199 9.02 -6.49 5.22
C THR A 199 8.06 -7.66 5.47
N ASP A 200 8.32 -8.46 6.51
CA ASP A 200 7.73 -9.79 6.62
C ASP A 200 6.51 -9.83 7.53
N ARG A 201 6.48 -8.96 8.55
CA ARG A 201 5.50 -9.06 9.65
C ARG A 201 4.49 -7.92 9.68
N PHE A 202 4.78 -6.77 9.07
CA PHE A 202 3.95 -5.57 9.19
C PHE A 202 2.46 -5.84 8.81
N PRO A 203 1.49 -5.42 9.63
CA PRO A 203 1.59 -4.52 10.79
C PRO A 203 1.87 -5.24 12.13
N ASP A 204 2.07 -6.56 12.11
CA ASP A 204 2.33 -7.41 13.29
C ASP A 204 3.78 -7.35 13.76
N ILE A 205 4.24 -6.14 14.12
CA ILE A 205 5.61 -5.87 14.58
C ILE A 205 5.94 -6.70 15.83
N GLN A 206 7.14 -7.23 15.89
CA GLN A 206 7.63 -8.07 16.99
C GLN A 206 8.92 -7.52 17.61
N ASP A 207 9.77 -6.87 16.84
CA ASP A 207 11.05 -6.39 17.36
C ASP A 207 10.86 -5.02 18.03
N ALA A 208 10.09 -4.14 17.41
CA ALA A 208 9.55 -2.97 18.07
C ALA A 208 8.53 -3.38 19.14
N GLN A 209 8.69 -2.86 20.36
CA GLN A 209 7.89 -3.16 21.54
C GLN A 209 7.21 -1.90 22.10
N PRO A 210 6.32 -1.26 21.32
CA PRO A 210 5.51 -0.17 21.84
C PRO A 210 4.60 -0.63 22.97
N CYS A 211 4.28 0.30 23.85
CA CYS A 211 3.28 0.11 24.89
C CYS A 211 1.91 -0.24 24.29
N HIS A 212 1.46 0.55 23.31
CA HIS A 212 0.20 0.30 22.60
C HIS A 212 0.44 0.16 21.10
N TRP A 213 -0.12 -0.91 20.51
CA TRP A 213 -0.10 -1.13 19.07
C TRP A 213 -1.31 -1.96 18.62
N PRO A 214 -1.83 -1.80 17.39
CA PRO A 214 -3.04 -2.49 16.93
C PRO A 214 -2.98 -4.03 17.00
N THR A 215 -1.79 -4.63 16.89
CA THR A 215 -1.60 -6.09 16.95
C THR A 215 -1.10 -6.61 18.30
N LYS A 216 -1.03 -5.74 19.32
CA LYS A 216 -0.47 -6.06 20.63
C LYS A 216 -1.43 -5.74 21.76
N SER A 217 -1.39 -6.58 22.78
CA SER A 217 -1.92 -6.21 24.09
C SER A 217 -0.83 -5.50 24.89
N PRO A 218 -1.13 -4.34 25.49
CA PRO A 218 -0.19 -3.65 26.38
C PRO A 218 0.12 -4.55 27.58
N ASN A 219 1.37 -4.51 28.04
CA ASN A 219 1.86 -5.29 29.18
C ASN A 219 1.83 -4.51 30.51
N ASN A 220 0.97 -3.50 30.62
CA ASN A 220 0.89 -2.61 31.78
C ASN A 220 -0.55 -2.44 32.29
N TYR A 221 -0.74 -1.52 33.23
CA TYR A 221 -2.04 -1.21 33.84
C TYR A 221 -3.05 -0.59 32.86
N ASN A 222 -2.65 -0.26 31.62
CA ASN A 222 -3.52 0.25 30.57
C ASN A 222 -4.10 -0.88 29.69
N VAL A 223 -4.20 -2.11 30.21
CA VAL A 223 -4.82 -3.25 29.51
C VAL A 223 -6.26 -2.97 29.06
N GLN A 224 -7.00 -2.09 29.75
CA GLN A 224 -8.32 -1.62 29.31
C GLN A 224 -8.30 -0.87 27.98
N LYS A 225 -7.14 -0.33 27.55
CA LYS A 225 -6.96 0.29 26.23
C LYS A 225 -6.62 -0.72 25.13
N SER A 226 -6.44 -2.01 25.47
CA SER A 226 -6.13 -3.05 24.49
C SER A 226 -7.27 -3.20 23.47
N PRO A 227 -6.96 -3.38 22.17
CA PRO A 227 -7.93 -3.93 21.25
C PRO A 227 -8.41 -5.30 21.74
N SER A 228 -9.63 -5.69 21.35
CA SER A 228 -10.12 -7.04 21.61
C SER A 228 -9.23 -8.07 20.91
N LYS A 229 -9.15 -9.30 21.44
CA LYS A 229 -8.37 -10.38 20.81
C LYS A 229 -8.78 -10.60 19.35
N LEU A 230 -10.08 -10.57 19.07
CA LEU A 230 -10.61 -10.66 17.70
C LEU A 230 -10.06 -9.55 16.80
N ALA A 231 -10.03 -8.30 17.27
CA ALA A 231 -9.48 -7.19 16.50
C ALA A 231 -7.97 -7.35 16.25
N ILE A 232 -7.21 -7.80 17.26
CA ILE A 232 -5.78 -8.11 17.11
C ILE A 232 -5.58 -9.15 15.99
N ASP A 233 -6.34 -10.25 16.03
CA ASP A 233 -6.23 -11.32 15.04
C ASP A 233 -6.59 -10.83 13.62
N GLU A 234 -7.59 -9.96 13.48
CA GLU A 234 -7.93 -9.32 12.20
C GLU A 234 -6.82 -8.41 11.67
N PHE A 235 -6.18 -7.60 12.53
CA PHE A 235 -5.05 -6.77 12.12
C PHE A 235 -3.84 -7.63 11.70
N LYS A 236 -3.58 -8.73 12.39
CA LYS A 236 -2.50 -9.67 12.02
C LYS A 236 -2.71 -10.30 10.64
N LYS A 237 -3.96 -10.58 10.25
CA LYS A 237 -4.29 -11.10 8.92
C LYS A 237 -3.90 -10.15 7.79
N LEU A 238 -3.74 -8.85 8.05
CA LEU A 238 -3.38 -7.87 7.00
C LEU A 238 -2.00 -8.12 6.39
N ARG A 239 -1.07 -8.74 7.13
CA ARG A 239 0.30 -9.01 6.66
C ARG A 239 0.38 -9.90 5.42
N THR A 240 -0.70 -10.64 5.10
CA THR A 240 -0.77 -11.51 3.92
C THR A 240 -1.69 -10.98 2.83
N LYS A 241 -2.31 -9.81 3.01
CA LYS A 241 -3.26 -9.24 2.05
C LYS A 241 -2.52 -8.34 1.06
N LYS A 242 -2.49 -8.72 -0.23
CA LYS A 242 -1.79 -7.96 -1.29
C LYS A 242 -2.16 -6.47 -1.30
N ALA A 243 -3.46 -6.14 -1.23
CA ALA A 243 -3.90 -4.75 -1.22
C ALA A 243 -3.34 -3.94 -0.05
N PHE A 244 -3.22 -4.55 1.14
CA PHE A 244 -2.58 -3.92 2.29
C PHE A 244 -1.07 -3.79 2.08
N LEU A 245 -0.39 -4.82 1.58
CA LEU A 245 1.05 -4.79 1.32
C LEU A 245 1.44 -3.73 0.28
N ASP A 246 0.68 -3.62 -0.81
CA ASP A 246 0.86 -2.57 -1.82
C ASP A 246 0.68 -1.18 -1.18
N ARG A 247 -0.35 -1.02 -0.33
CA ARG A 247 -0.60 0.26 0.34
C ARG A 247 0.45 0.58 1.41
N LYS A 248 0.95 -0.42 2.14
CA LYS A 248 2.08 -0.32 3.07
C LYS A 248 3.31 0.18 2.34
N ASN A 249 3.67 -0.45 1.22
CA ASN A 249 4.83 -0.07 0.42
C ASN A 249 4.68 1.36 -0.12
N PHE A 250 3.48 1.74 -0.55
CA PHE A 250 3.17 3.12 -0.92
C PHE A 250 3.35 4.10 0.25
N ALA A 251 2.87 3.75 1.45
CA ALA A 251 3.01 4.58 2.64
C ALA A 251 4.49 4.79 3.02
N PHE A 252 5.31 3.74 2.99
CA PHE A 252 6.75 3.89 3.21
C PHE A 252 7.43 4.72 2.12
N LEU A 253 7.03 4.56 0.84
CA LEU A 253 7.58 5.37 -0.26
C LEU A 253 7.35 6.87 -0.01
N LYS A 254 6.18 7.26 0.50
CA LYS A 254 5.92 8.66 0.87
C LYS A 254 6.85 9.16 1.96
N GLU A 255 7.16 8.34 2.96
CA GLU A 255 8.08 8.73 4.04
C GLU A 255 9.51 8.90 3.52
N MET A 256 9.95 8.03 2.60
CA MET A 256 11.30 8.04 2.04
C MET A 256 11.62 9.32 1.28
N VAL A 257 10.63 9.90 0.59
CA VAL A 257 10.82 11.07 -0.29
C VAL A 257 10.72 12.41 0.45
N ILE A 258 10.40 12.41 1.75
CA ILE A 258 10.36 13.65 2.53
C ILE A 258 11.78 14.19 2.67
N ASP A 259 12.01 15.39 2.15
CA ASP A 259 13.23 16.13 2.37
C ASP A 259 13.38 16.51 3.86
N THR A 260 14.53 16.15 4.44
CA THR A 260 14.83 16.37 5.86
C THR A 260 14.88 17.86 6.23
N ALA A 261 15.28 18.75 5.32
CA ALA A 261 15.27 20.19 5.58
C ALA A 261 13.84 20.77 5.56
N ILE A 262 12.96 20.25 4.69
CA ILE A 262 11.53 20.60 4.72
C ILE A 262 10.88 20.08 6.00
N HIS A 263 11.19 18.83 6.40
CA HIS A 263 10.71 18.27 7.66
C HIS A 263 11.14 19.10 8.87
N PHE A 264 12.41 19.51 8.92
CA PHE A 264 12.91 20.41 9.96
C PHE A 264 12.10 21.71 10.05
N LYS A 265 11.85 22.38 8.92
CA LYS A 265 11.05 23.62 8.88
C LYS A 265 9.62 23.41 9.37
N LEU A 266 9.02 22.26 9.06
CA LEU A 266 7.69 21.89 9.53
C LEU A 266 7.65 21.74 11.05
N LEU A 267 8.63 21.05 11.61
CA LEU A 267 8.74 20.92 13.07
C LEU A 267 9.01 22.29 13.70
N GLU A 268 9.95 23.07 13.15
CA GLU A 268 10.37 24.38 13.67
C GLU A 268 9.20 25.35 13.89
N ASN A 269 8.20 25.35 13.00
CA ASN A 269 7.01 26.19 13.16
C ASN A 269 6.24 25.95 14.47
N ASN A 270 6.43 24.80 15.11
CA ASN A 270 5.73 24.39 16.33
C ASN A 270 6.59 24.51 17.60
N PHE A 271 7.85 24.95 17.48
CA PHE A 271 8.75 25.14 18.61
C PHE A 271 9.00 26.62 18.94
N THR A 272 9.26 26.90 20.21
CA THR A 272 9.80 28.16 20.71
C THR A 272 11.28 28.30 20.34
N HIS A 273 11.80 29.53 20.40
CA HIS A 273 13.20 29.82 20.06
C HIS A 273 14.18 29.73 21.23
N ASP A 274 13.77 29.18 22.38
CA ASP A 274 14.70 28.91 23.48
C ASP A 274 15.66 27.74 23.15
N GLN A 275 16.70 27.59 23.95
CA GLN A 275 17.77 26.63 23.67
C GLN A 275 17.30 25.18 23.83
N GLU A 276 16.47 24.89 24.84
CA GLU A 276 15.98 23.54 25.12
C GLU A 276 15.07 23.04 23.97
N ALA A 277 14.14 23.89 23.54
CA ALA A 277 13.28 23.63 22.37
C ALA A 277 14.10 23.39 21.09
N ARG A 278 15.12 24.21 20.84
CA ARG A 278 15.98 24.08 19.65
C ARG A 278 16.85 22.82 19.66
N ASP A 279 17.35 22.42 20.82
CA ASP A 279 18.14 21.19 20.93
C ASP A 279 17.26 19.96 20.73
N LEU A 280 16.06 19.93 21.33
CA LEU A 280 15.10 18.85 21.07
C LEU A 280 14.68 18.80 19.60
N LEU A 281 14.35 19.94 18.98
CA LEU A 281 13.99 20.01 17.55
C LEU A 281 15.07 19.37 16.65
N LYS A 282 16.35 19.68 16.88
CA LYS A 282 17.46 19.06 16.14
C LYS A 282 17.51 17.56 16.34
N ASP A 283 17.34 17.10 17.58
CA ASP A 283 17.35 15.67 17.92
C ASP A 283 16.18 14.92 17.27
N LEU A 284 14.99 15.53 17.22
CA LEU A 284 13.82 14.97 16.54
C LEU A 284 14.04 14.86 15.03
N ASN A 285 14.62 15.88 14.41
CA ASN A 285 14.91 15.87 12.98
C ASN A 285 16.00 14.84 12.63
N LEU A 286 17.05 14.72 13.45
CA LEU A 286 18.08 13.70 13.30
C LEU A 286 17.49 12.28 13.44
N LEU A 287 16.58 12.09 14.40
CA LEU A 287 15.85 10.83 14.55
C LEU A 287 15.04 10.51 13.29
N PHE A 288 14.30 11.48 12.76
CA PHE A 288 13.51 11.30 11.53
C PHE A 288 14.40 10.88 10.36
N ASP A 289 15.49 11.60 10.08
CA ASP A 289 16.39 11.28 8.98
C ASP A 289 17.03 9.90 9.11
N LYS A 290 17.49 9.55 10.33
CA LYS A 290 18.01 8.21 10.62
C LYS A 290 16.99 7.13 10.31
N ARG A 291 15.73 7.33 10.70
CA ARG A 291 14.66 6.34 10.52
C ARG A 291 14.22 6.22 9.06
N ARG A 292 14.15 7.34 8.36
CA ARG A 292 13.88 7.42 6.91
C ARG A 292 14.94 6.65 6.12
N LEU A 293 16.22 6.94 6.35
CA LEU A 293 17.35 6.27 5.70
C LEU A 293 17.38 4.77 6.00
N LYS A 294 17.09 4.37 7.25
CA LYS A 294 17.06 2.95 7.61
C LYS A 294 15.94 2.19 6.91
N SER A 295 14.77 2.81 6.79
CA SER A 295 13.64 2.23 6.07
C SER A 295 13.92 2.10 4.59
N GLU A 296 14.54 3.12 3.99
CA GLU A 296 14.98 3.08 2.59
C GLU A 296 15.96 1.92 2.34
N GLU A 297 16.97 1.75 3.20
CA GLU A 297 17.94 0.65 3.09
C GLU A 297 17.24 -0.71 3.11
N ILE A 298 16.34 -0.92 4.07
CA ILE A 298 15.59 -2.18 4.24
C ILE A 298 14.68 -2.44 3.03
N LEU A 299 13.93 -1.43 2.59
CA LEU A 299 12.95 -1.58 1.50
C LEU A 299 13.61 -1.77 0.15
N ILE A 300 14.72 -1.09 -0.15
CA ILE A 300 15.48 -1.31 -1.39
C ILE A 300 16.02 -2.75 -1.41
N ALA A 301 16.44 -3.29 -0.27
CA ALA A 301 16.89 -4.67 -0.17
C ALA A 301 15.75 -5.70 -0.30
N ASP A 302 14.50 -5.31 -0.04
CA ASP A 302 13.33 -6.18 -0.14
C ASP A 302 12.84 -6.38 -1.57
N GLN A 303 12.73 -7.64 -2.01
CA GLN A 303 12.32 -7.96 -3.37
C GLN A 303 10.85 -7.58 -3.62
N ALA A 304 9.96 -7.79 -2.65
CA ALA A 304 8.54 -7.49 -2.83
C ALA A 304 8.30 -5.98 -3.03
N PHE A 305 9.02 -5.14 -2.30
CA PHE A 305 9.01 -3.69 -2.50
C PHE A 305 9.53 -3.28 -3.88
N ARG A 306 10.65 -3.87 -4.35
CA ARG A 306 11.18 -3.57 -5.68
C ARG A 306 10.21 -3.95 -6.80
N GLN A 307 9.61 -5.14 -6.72
CA GLN A 307 8.57 -5.57 -7.66
C GLN A 307 7.35 -4.65 -7.58
N PHE A 308 6.92 -4.24 -6.38
CA PHE A 308 5.86 -3.24 -6.24
C PHE A 308 6.16 -1.93 -7.00
N LEU A 309 7.39 -1.41 -6.95
CA LEU A 309 7.75 -0.19 -7.67
C LEU A 309 7.81 -0.37 -9.19
N LEU A 310 8.26 -1.54 -9.66
CA LEU A 310 8.40 -1.83 -11.09
C LEU A 310 7.07 -2.22 -11.75
N ASP A 311 6.25 -2.99 -11.06
CA ASP A 311 5.03 -3.59 -11.59
C ASP A 311 3.80 -2.72 -11.33
N SER A 312 3.82 -1.87 -10.29
CA SER A 312 2.71 -0.97 -10.03
C SER A 312 2.63 0.09 -11.11
N ASN A 313 1.53 0.07 -11.87
CA ASN A 313 1.35 0.97 -12.99
C ASN A 313 1.45 2.45 -12.60
N ASN A 314 1.10 2.80 -11.36
CA ASN A 314 0.96 4.20 -10.92
C ASN A 314 1.62 4.51 -9.56
N ALA A 315 2.42 3.63 -8.94
CA ALA A 315 2.93 3.88 -7.57
C ALA A 315 3.71 5.21 -7.46
N LEU A 316 4.64 5.46 -8.37
CA LEU A 316 5.48 6.66 -8.36
C LEU A 316 4.64 7.92 -8.66
N GLN A 317 3.75 7.85 -9.65
CA GLN A 317 2.82 8.95 -9.95
C GLN A 317 1.88 9.25 -8.79
N ASN A 318 1.31 8.23 -8.16
CA ASN A 318 0.43 8.39 -6.99
C ASN A 318 1.19 9.05 -5.83
N CYS A 319 2.49 8.78 -5.69
CA CYS A 319 3.32 9.41 -4.66
C CYS A 319 3.48 10.90 -4.96
N LEU A 320 3.82 11.26 -6.21
CA LEU A 320 3.88 12.65 -6.64
C LEU A 320 2.54 13.38 -6.48
N GLN A 321 1.43 12.74 -6.84
CA GLN A 321 0.07 13.27 -6.66
C GLN A 321 -0.28 13.53 -5.20
N HIS A 322 0.22 12.70 -4.28
CA HIS A 322 0.08 12.94 -2.85
C HIS A 322 0.71 14.27 -2.44
N PHE A 323 1.92 14.58 -2.93
CA PHE A 323 2.61 15.84 -2.61
C PHE A 323 2.05 17.05 -3.35
N ILE A 324 1.48 16.88 -4.55
CA ILE A 324 0.66 17.91 -5.20
C ILE A 324 -0.53 18.27 -4.29
N LYS A 325 -1.29 17.25 -3.88
CA LYS A 325 -2.44 17.43 -2.98
C LYS A 325 -2.03 18.03 -1.63
N TYR A 326 -0.85 17.67 -1.12
CA TYR A 326 -0.27 18.31 0.06
C TYR A 326 -0.11 19.81 -0.19
N ASN A 327 0.60 20.22 -1.24
CA ASN A 327 0.86 21.63 -1.55
C ASN A 327 -0.43 22.45 -1.75
N GLU A 328 -1.47 21.85 -2.31
CA GLU A 328 -2.79 22.48 -2.54
C GLU A 328 -3.66 22.57 -1.29
N THR A 329 -3.34 21.82 -0.23
CA THR A 329 -4.16 21.74 0.98
C THR A 329 -3.34 22.07 2.22
N VAL A 330 -2.66 21.08 2.78
CA VAL A 330 -1.89 21.19 4.03
C VAL A 330 -0.73 22.16 3.89
N GLY A 331 -0.05 22.20 2.74
CA GLY A 331 1.10 23.08 2.54
C GLY A 331 0.74 24.57 2.59
N ILE A 332 -0.50 24.93 2.22
CA ILE A 332 -1.03 26.30 2.43
C ILE A 332 -1.25 26.54 3.93
N GLU A 333 -1.88 25.59 4.63
CA GLU A 333 -2.20 25.70 6.05
C GLU A 333 -0.94 25.77 6.95
N GLU A 334 0.13 25.07 6.56
CA GLU A 334 1.43 25.05 7.27
C GLU A 334 2.42 26.08 6.72
N ASN A 335 2.07 26.80 5.65
CA ASN A 335 2.94 27.72 4.91
C ASN A 335 4.28 27.09 4.48
N ILE A 336 4.25 25.82 4.09
CA ILE A 336 5.42 25.04 3.63
C ILE A 336 5.00 24.21 2.43
N GLN A 337 5.75 24.32 1.34
CA GLN A 337 5.50 23.57 0.11
C GLN A 337 6.69 22.67 -0.23
N PHE A 338 6.38 21.51 -0.79
CA PHE A 338 7.39 20.61 -1.37
C PHE A 338 7.73 21.06 -2.79
N ASP A 339 9.02 21.06 -3.12
CA ASP A 339 9.46 21.16 -4.50
C ASP A 339 9.17 19.84 -5.22
N LEU A 340 8.19 19.88 -6.12
CA LEU A 340 7.72 18.70 -6.84
C LEU A 340 8.77 18.12 -7.79
N GLU A 341 9.67 18.95 -8.32
CA GLU A 341 10.79 18.47 -9.14
C GLU A 341 11.83 17.73 -8.29
N SER A 342 12.15 18.25 -7.09
CA SER A 342 12.99 17.52 -6.14
C SER A 342 12.37 16.19 -5.72
N ILE A 343 11.05 16.14 -5.44
CA ILE A 343 10.36 14.88 -5.13
C ILE A 343 10.45 13.90 -6.30
N LYS A 344 10.17 14.35 -7.52
CA LYS A 344 10.26 13.53 -8.73
C LYS A 344 11.67 12.96 -8.91
N HIS A 345 12.69 13.80 -8.78
CA HIS A 345 14.08 13.38 -8.87
C HIS A 345 14.43 12.33 -7.80
N TYR A 346 13.97 12.51 -6.57
CA TYR A 346 14.18 11.52 -5.52
C TYR A 346 13.50 10.16 -5.83
N LEU A 347 12.28 10.18 -6.36
CA LEU A 347 11.59 8.96 -6.79
C LEU A 347 12.37 8.22 -7.88
N GLU A 348 12.96 8.94 -8.83
CA GLU A 348 13.84 8.37 -9.86
C GLU A 348 15.10 7.74 -9.26
N ILE A 349 15.71 8.38 -8.25
CA ILE A 349 16.85 7.82 -7.51
C ILE A 349 16.46 6.51 -6.81
N VAL A 350 15.32 6.47 -6.12
CA VAL A 350 14.83 5.25 -5.45
C VAL A 350 14.63 4.14 -6.47
N LEU A 351 13.95 4.43 -7.59
CA LEU A 351 13.72 3.47 -8.67
C LEU A 351 15.06 2.95 -9.25
N LYS A 352 16.04 3.84 -9.47
CA LYS A 352 17.39 3.47 -9.94
C LYS A 352 18.08 2.54 -8.95
N LYS A 353 18.01 2.81 -7.64
CA LYS A 353 18.58 1.93 -6.61
C LYS A 353 17.94 0.55 -6.61
N CYS A 354 16.62 0.47 -6.81
CA CYS A 354 15.92 -0.81 -6.96
C CYS A 354 16.38 -1.58 -8.21
N LEU A 355 16.46 -0.92 -9.36
CA LEU A 355 16.98 -1.53 -10.60
C LEU A 355 18.39 -2.09 -10.41
N ILE A 356 19.31 -1.31 -9.83
CA ILE A 356 20.69 -1.75 -9.57
C ILE A 356 20.69 -2.99 -8.67
N LYS A 357 19.82 -3.05 -7.66
CA LYS A 357 19.74 -4.19 -6.75
C LYS A 357 19.28 -5.47 -7.46
N ASP A 358 18.28 -5.38 -8.33
CA ASP A 358 17.82 -6.52 -9.12
C ASP A 358 18.85 -6.94 -10.18
N LEU A 359 19.50 -6.00 -10.86
CA LEU A 359 20.58 -6.30 -11.81
C LEU A 359 21.78 -6.97 -11.13
N THR A 360 22.12 -6.58 -9.90
CA THR A 360 23.21 -7.21 -9.14
C THR A 360 22.95 -8.71 -8.96
N PHE A 361 21.69 -9.12 -8.74
CA PHE A 361 21.32 -10.53 -8.65
C PHE A 361 21.56 -11.26 -9.99
N TYR A 362 21.06 -10.71 -11.10
CA TYR A 362 21.28 -11.30 -12.42
C TYR A 362 22.77 -11.39 -12.77
N PHE A 363 23.55 -10.35 -12.49
CA PHE A 363 24.99 -10.36 -12.76
C PHE A 363 25.75 -11.35 -11.87
N PHE A 364 25.31 -11.55 -10.62
CA PHE A 364 25.87 -12.58 -9.76
C PHE A 364 25.61 -13.98 -10.32
N GLU A 365 24.37 -14.31 -10.69
CA GLU A 365 24.00 -15.60 -11.29
C GLU A 365 24.79 -15.87 -12.57
N ILE A 366 24.91 -14.85 -13.43
CA ILE A 366 25.73 -14.89 -14.63
C ILE A 366 27.20 -15.15 -14.28
N GLY A 367 27.74 -14.46 -13.27
CA GLY A 367 29.10 -14.66 -12.77
C GLY A 367 29.36 -16.08 -12.29
N SER A 368 28.49 -16.61 -11.44
CA SER A 368 28.59 -17.98 -10.93
C SER A 368 28.41 -19.04 -12.02
N PHE A 369 27.67 -18.73 -13.08
CA PHE A 369 27.56 -19.59 -14.25
C PHE A 369 28.84 -19.56 -15.10
N ILE A 370 29.37 -18.36 -15.38
CA ILE A 370 30.66 -18.18 -16.05
C ILE A 370 31.76 -18.94 -15.31
N GLU A 371 31.85 -18.83 -13.98
CA GLU A 371 32.87 -19.51 -13.18
C GLU A 371 32.80 -21.04 -13.30
N ARG A 372 31.61 -21.61 -13.51
CA ARG A 372 31.42 -23.06 -13.70
C ARG A 372 31.87 -23.56 -15.06
N ILE A 373 31.67 -22.77 -16.12
CA ILE A 373 32.02 -23.15 -17.49
C ILE A 373 33.46 -22.78 -17.81
N ALA A 374 33.92 -21.64 -17.29
CA ALA A 374 35.21 -21.07 -17.63
C ALA A 374 36.26 -21.40 -16.57
N ASN A 375 36.97 -22.52 -16.79
CA ASN A 375 38.35 -22.68 -16.33
C ASN A 375 39.34 -21.83 -17.17
N THR A 376 38.85 -20.83 -17.93
CA THR A 376 39.62 -20.06 -18.91
C THR A 376 39.82 -18.62 -18.45
N GLU A 377 41.09 -18.21 -18.38
CA GLU A 377 41.57 -16.89 -17.94
C GLU A 377 40.88 -15.68 -18.62
N HIS A 378 40.41 -15.89 -19.86
CA HIS A 378 39.72 -14.89 -20.67
C HIS A 378 38.38 -14.41 -20.08
N PHE A 379 37.65 -15.31 -19.41
CA PHE A 379 36.36 -15.00 -18.80
C PHE A 379 36.49 -14.27 -17.47
N LYS A 380 37.54 -14.57 -16.69
CA LYS A 380 37.83 -13.90 -15.41
C LYS A 380 38.04 -12.39 -15.60
N SER A 381 38.76 -12.00 -16.65
CA SER A 381 38.95 -10.59 -17.06
C SER A 381 37.63 -9.91 -17.42
N THR A 382 36.76 -10.60 -18.17
CA THR A 382 35.44 -10.07 -18.58
C THR A 382 34.49 -9.92 -17.40
N TYR A 383 34.45 -10.91 -16.49
CA TYR A 383 33.68 -10.86 -15.24
C TYR A 383 34.16 -9.74 -14.30
N GLN A 384 35.47 -9.58 -14.12
CA GLN A 384 36.02 -8.49 -13.31
C GLN A 384 35.70 -7.10 -13.90
N LYS A 385 35.70 -6.96 -15.24
CA LYS A 385 35.22 -5.74 -15.90
C LYS A 385 33.73 -5.50 -15.69
N LEU A 386 32.94 -6.57 -15.68
CA LEU A 386 31.49 -6.57 -15.41
C LEU A 386 31.18 -6.04 -13.99
N VAL A 387 31.85 -6.60 -12.99
CA VAL A 387 31.80 -6.16 -11.59
C VAL A 387 32.37 -4.74 -11.43
N GLY A 388 33.38 -4.37 -12.22
CA GLY A 388 33.91 -3.00 -12.26
C GLY A 388 32.91 -1.99 -12.83
N CYS A 389 32.17 -2.35 -13.89
CA CYS A 389 31.12 -1.51 -14.48
C CYS A 389 29.96 -1.30 -13.50
N THR A 390 29.58 -2.33 -12.73
CA THR A 390 28.54 -2.21 -11.71
C THR A 390 28.89 -1.23 -10.60
N ALA A 391 30.17 -1.09 -10.26
CA ALA A 391 30.66 -0.08 -9.32
C ALA A 391 30.68 1.35 -9.90
N GLN A 392 30.78 1.50 -11.23
CA GLN A 392 30.81 2.80 -11.93
C GLN A 392 29.41 3.39 -12.22
N PHE A 393 28.33 2.62 -12.06
CA PHE A 393 26.94 3.02 -12.37
C PHE A 393 26.30 4.09 -11.45
N LYS A 394 27.07 4.69 -10.55
CA LYS A 394 26.56 5.58 -9.50
C LYS A 394 26.04 6.93 -10.03
N ASP A 395 26.59 7.47 -11.12
CA ASP A 395 26.55 8.92 -11.34
C ASP A 395 25.71 9.49 -12.51
N SER A 396 25.15 8.69 -13.44
CA SER A 396 24.18 9.22 -14.44
C SER A 396 23.11 8.20 -14.88
N GLN A 397 21.98 8.67 -15.43
CA GLN A 397 20.79 7.87 -15.77
C GLN A 397 20.85 7.33 -17.23
N ASP A 398 21.29 8.16 -18.18
CA ASP A 398 21.47 7.77 -19.59
C ASP A 398 22.68 6.84 -19.78
N ASP A 399 23.73 7.02 -18.97
CA ASP A 399 24.88 6.11 -18.99
C ASP A 399 24.51 4.73 -18.47
N LEU A 400 23.55 4.62 -17.53
CA LEU A 400 23.15 3.34 -16.95
C LEU A 400 22.46 2.44 -17.97
N LEU A 401 21.39 2.93 -18.62
CA LEU A 401 20.64 2.12 -19.58
C LEU A 401 21.47 1.77 -20.82
N THR A 402 22.31 2.72 -21.26
CA THR A 402 23.24 2.51 -22.37
C THR A 402 24.28 1.45 -22.01
N ALA A 403 24.89 1.54 -20.83
CA ALA A 403 25.90 0.59 -20.41
C ALA A 403 25.32 -0.82 -20.15
N ILE A 404 24.10 -0.92 -19.61
CA ILE A 404 23.43 -2.22 -19.46
C ILE A 404 23.14 -2.83 -20.83
N SER A 405 22.66 -2.03 -21.79
CA SER A 405 22.39 -2.52 -23.15
C SER A 405 23.67 -3.02 -23.83
N GLN A 406 24.75 -2.24 -23.78
CA GLN A 406 26.07 -2.65 -24.29
C GLN A 406 26.58 -3.94 -23.62
N LEU A 407 26.28 -4.12 -22.33
CA LEU A 407 26.64 -5.31 -21.59
C LEU A 407 25.83 -6.53 -22.04
N VAL A 408 24.52 -6.40 -22.21
CA VAL A 408 23.65 -7.46 -22.75
C VAL A 408 24.13 -7.89 -24.13
N ASP A 409 24.48 -6.95 -25.01
CA ASP A 409 24.99 -7.26 -26.35
C ASP A 409 26.32 -8.01 -26.32
N ARG A 410 27.24 -7.62 -25.42
CA ARG A 410 28.49 -8.36 -25.20
C ARG A 410 28.25 -9.77 -24.68
N MET A 411 27.29 -9.94 -23.77
CA MET A 411 26.91 -11.27 -23.27
C MET A 411 26.35 -12.16 -24.38
N ARG A 412 25.47 -11.63 -25.24
CA ARG A 412 24.96 -12.36 -26.41
C ARG A 412 26.07 -12.85 -27.33
N ALA A 413 27.05 -11.99 -27.62
CA ALA A 413 28.19 -12.36 -28.45
C ALA A 413 29.01 -13.51 -27.84
N ILE A 414 29.09 -13.58 -26.51
CA ILE A 414 29.74 -14.67 -25.80
C ILE A 414 28.91 -15.96 -25.88
N ILE A 415 27.59 -15.86 -25.66
CA ILE A 415 26.64 -16.99 -25.68
C ILE A 415 26.62 -17.69 -27.04
N GLY A 416 26.70 -16.94 -28.13
CA GLY A 416 26.76 -17.51 -29.48
C GLY A 416 27.94 -18.45 -29.73
N ASN A 417 28.91 -18.55 -28.80
CA ASN A 417 30.04 -19.46 -28.85
C ASN A 417 29.95 -20.61 -27.82
N VAL A 418 28.81 -20.81 -27.16
CA VAL A 418 28.59 -21.89 -26.19
C VAL A 418 28.13 -23.15 -26.91
N ASP A 419 28.88 -24.24 -26.81
CA ASP A 419 28.59 -25.50 -27.51
C ASP A 419 27.40 -26.30 -26.92
N SER A 420 26.95 -25.95 -25.72
CA SER A 420 25.87 -26.63 -25.01
C SER A 420 24.55 -25.89 -25.13
N LYS A 421 23.57 -26.52 -25.80
CA LYS A 421 22.21 -25.99 -25.95
C LYS A 421 21.51 -25.71 -24.62
N ALA A 422 21.72 -26.55 -23.61
CA ALA A 422 21.12 -26.35 -22.28
C ALA A 422 21.69 -25.11 -21.57
N GLU A 423 22.98 -24.83 -21.78
CA GLU A 423 23.63 -23.63 -21.25
C GLU A 423 23.17 -22.38 -22.01
N GLU A 424 23.02 -22.48 -23.34
CA GLU A 424 22.44 -21.43 -24.19
C GLU A 424 21.02 -21.05 -23.74
N GLU A 425 20.16 -22.04 -23.45
CA GLU A 425 18.80 -21.82 -22.94
C GLU A 425 18.80 -21.09 -21.58
N GLN A 426 19.69 -21.48 -20.66
CA GLN A 426 19.84 -20.82 -19.35
C GLN A 426 20.32 -19.37 -19.49
N TRP A 427 21.27 -19.11 -20.39
CA TRP A 427 21.74 -17.76 -20.71
C TRP A 427 20.64 -16.89 -21.32
N ASN A 428 19.89 -17.41 -22.29
CA ASN A 428 18.78 -16.71 -22.91
C ASN A 428 17.70 -16.35 -21.89
N PHE A 429 17.43 -17.23 -20.92
CA PHE A 429 16.52 -16.94 -19.81
C PHE A 429 17.01 -15.78 -18.93
N LEU A 430 18.30 -15.76 -18.56
CA LEU A 430 18.89 -14.69 -17.76
C LEU A 430 18.89 -13.34 -18.51
N LEU A 431 19.24 -13.34 -19.80
CA LEU A 431 19.19 -12.14 -20.63
C LEU A 431 17.77 -11.61 -20.81
N ALA A 432 16.80 -12.49 -21.08
CA ALA A 432 15.40 -12.10 -21.17
C ALA A 432 14.90 -11.46 -19.87
N GLY A 433 15.34 -11.97 -18.72
CA GLY A 433 15.04 -11.37 -17.40
C GLY A 433 15.64 -9.96 -17.23
N ILE A 434 16.87 -9.74 -17.67
CA ILE A 434 17.51 -8.42 -17.66
C ILE A 434 16.77 -7.44 -18.58
N GLU A 435 16.40 -7.87 -19.78
CA GLU A 435 15.69 -7.03 -20.76
C GLU A 435 14.29 -6.65 -20.28
N ASP A 436 13.54 -7.60 -19.74
CA ASP A 436 12.24 -7.34 -19.12
C ASP A 436 12.35 -6.35 -17.96
N LEU A 437 13.36 -6.50 -17.11
CA LEU A 437 13.62 -5.58 -15.99
C LEU A 437 13.92 -4.15 -16.49
N ILE A 438 14.73 -4.01 -17.54
CA ILE A 438 15.04 -2.72 -18.17
C ILE A 438 13.77 -2.08 -18.74
N GLU A 439 12.94 -2.87 -19.42
CA GLU A 439 11.71 -2.37 -20.04
C GLU A 439 10.70 -1.91 -18.98
N ARG A 440 10.55 -2.68 -17.89
CA ARG A 440 9.73 -2.27 -16.73
C ARG A 440 10.24 -0.98 -16.10
N TYR A 441 11.56 -0.84 -15.93
CA TYR A 441 12.16 0.41 -15.46
C TYR A 441 11.86 1.58 -16.40
N LYS A 442 12.12 1.45 -17.70
CA LYS A 442 11.84 2.48 -18.71
C LYS A 442 10.39 2.92 -18.66
N LYS A 443 9.46 1.97 -18.56
CA LYS A 443 8.02 2.23 -18.46
C LYS A 443 7.69 3.06 -17.21
N SER A 444 8.25 2.69 -16.06
CA SER A 444 8.04 3.42 -14.79
C SER A 444 8.63 4.84 -14.82
N THR A 445 9.82 5.03 -15.39
CA THR A 445 10.45 6.36 -15.53
C THR A 445 9.72 7.24 -16.55
N ALA A 446 9.28 6.66 -17.68
CA ALA A 446 8.50 7.38 -18.69
C ALA A 446 7.18 7.92 -18.12
N ARG A 447 6.50 7.14 -17.27
CA ARG A 447 5.28 7.56 -16.57
C ARG A 447 5.53 8.75 -15.64
N LEU A 448 6.63 8.75 -14.88
CA LEU A 448 7.00 9.90 -14.05
C LEU A 448 7.22 11.18 -14.86
N SER A 449 7.59 11.06 -16.13
CA SER A 449 7.87 12.20 -17.02
C SER A 449 6.67 12.71 -17.82
N GLN A 450 5.50 12.06 -17.73
CA GLN A 450 4.30 12.52 -18.44
C GLN A 450 3.77 13.84 -17.87
N LYS A 451 3.81 14.90 -18.70
CA LYS A 451 3.40 16.29 -18.33
C LYS A 451 1.91 16.48 -18.00
N ASN A 452 1.05 15.52 -18.33
CA ASN A 452 -0.39 15.59 -18.07
C ASN A 452 -0.92 14.23 -17.61
N PRO A 453 -1.17 14.02 -16.31
CA PRO A 453 -1.67 12.75 -15.79
C PRO A 453 -3.20 12.59 -15.94
N PHE A 454 -3.93 13.57 -16.49
CA PHE A 454 -5.39 13.59 -16.45
C PHE A 454 -6.06 12.88 -17.62
N HIS A 455 -6.24 11.57 -17.46
CA HIS A 455 -7.54 10.90 -17.58
C HIS A 455 -7.48 9.54 -16.85
N CYS A 456 -7.08 9.55 -15.58
CA CYS A 456 -7.61 8.52 -14.70
C CYS A 456 -9.07 8.92 -14.45
N GLN A 457 -9.99 8.43 -15.29
CA GLN A 457 -11.39 8.37 -14.89
C GLN A 457 -11.36 7.71 -13.51
N GLN A 458 -11.93 8.39 -12.51
CA GLN A 458 -12.30 7.70 -11.29
C GLN A 458 -13.23 6.58 -11.76
N THR A 459 -12.70 5.37 -11.90
CA THR A 459 -13.53 4.19 -12.12
C THR A 459 -14.52 4.23 -10.97
N PRO A 460 -15.84 4.26 -11.23
CA PRO A 460 -16.82 4.21 -10.16
C PRO A 460 -16.42 3.05 -9.26
N MET A 461 -16.28 3.30 -7.96
CA MET A 461 -16.09 2.23 -6.98
C MET A 461 -17.29 1.30 -7.13
N VAL A 462 -17.11 0.19 -7.84
CA VAL A 462 -18.06 -0.92 -7.80
C VAL A 462 -18.02 -1.42 -6.37
N GLU A 463 -19.15 -1.33 -5.66
CA GLU A 463 -19.26 -1.87 -4.32
C GLU A 463 -18.90 -3.36 -4.36
N ILE A 464 -17.72 -3.72 -3.85
CA ILE A 464 -17.25 -5.11 -3.65
C ILE A 464 -18.10 -5.79 -2.54
N THR A 465 -19.40 -5.87 -2.74
CA THR A 465 -20.37 -6.67 -1.99
C THR A 465 -20.89 -7.82 -2.85
N ASP A 466 -20.58 -7.83 -4.15
CA ASP A 466 -21.00 -8.89 -5.07
C ASP A 466 -19.90 -9.90 -5.44
N LEU A 467 -18.66 -9.81 -4.93
CA LEU A 467 -17.57 -10.74 -5.29
C LEU A 467 -17.92 -12.22 -5.07
N LYS A 468 -18.61 -12.54 -3.97
CA LYS A 468 -19.11 -13.91 -3.72
C LYS A 468 -20.18 -14.34 -4.73
N LYS A 469 -21.06 -13.42 -5.14
CA LYS A 469 -22.03 -13.66 -6.19
C LYS A 469 -21.36 -13.77 -7.56
N SER A 470 -20.34 -12.98 -7.85
CA SER A 470 -19.54 -13.05 -9.08
C SER A 470 -18.80 -14.39 -9.18
N GLU A 471 -18.28 -14.90 -8.06
CA GLU A 471 -17.70 -16.25 -7.95
C GLU A 471 -18.77 -17.34 -8.17
N GLU A 472 -19.97 -17.20 -7.59
CA GLU A 472 -21.11 -18.10 -7.83
C GLU A 472 -21.58 -18.07 -9.29
N TYR A 473 -21.64 -16.89 -9.93
CA TYR A 473 -22.00 -16.75 -11.34
C TYR A 473 -20.94 -17.35 -12.26
N LEU A 474 -19.65 -17.14 -11.98
CA LEU A 474 -18.56 -17.77 -12.71
C LEU A 474 -18.62 -19.29 -12.56
N ALA A 475 -18.85 -19.79 -11.35
CA ALA A 475 -19.04 -21.21 -11.09
C ALA A 475 -20.17 -21.78 -11.95
N MET A 476 -21.33 -21.13 -11.95
CA MET A 476 -22.47 -21.53 -12.78
C MET A 476 -22.13 -21.51 -14.27
N ALA A 477 -21.36 -20.52 -14.72
CA ALA A 477 -20.95 -20.39 -16.11
C ALA A 477 -19.97 -21.50 -16.53
N VAL A 478 -19.00 -21.83 -15.68
CA VAL A 478 -18.08 -22.95 -15.86
C VAL A 478 -18.83 -24.29 -15.82
N VAL A 479 -19.76 -24.50 -14.88
CA VAL A 479 -20.61 -25.69 -14.84
C VAL A 479 -21.42 -25.83 -16.13
N LYS A 480 -22.05 -24.74 -16.59
CA LYS A 480 -22.83 -24.71 -17.84
C LYS A 480 -21.96 -25.06 -19.04
N TRP A 481 -20.73 -24.53 -19.09
CA TRP A 481 -19.76 -24.83 -20.14
C TRP A 481 -19.31 -26.30 -20.10
N LEU A 482 -18.96 -26.82 -18.92
CA LEU A 482 -18.55 -28.22 -18.71
C LEU A 482 -19.68 -29.23 -18.94
N SER A 483 -20.93 -28.78 -18.88
CA SER A 483 -22.11 -29.62 -19.15
C SER A 483 -22.35 -29.89 -20.63
N GLN A 484 -21.62 -29.24 -21.54
CA GLN A 484 -21.72 -29.47 -22.98
C GLN A 484 -20.83 -30.66 -23.40
N PRO A 485 -21.39 -31.72 -24.01
CA PRO A 485 -20.66 -32.95 -24.35
C PRO A 485 -19.39 -32.74 -25.17
N GLU A 486 -19.40 -31.75 -26.06
CA GLU A 486 -18.30 -31.37 -26.94
C GLU A 486 -17.06 -30.83 -26.21
N HIS A 487 -17.21 -30.29 -24.99
CA HIS A 487 -16.09 -29.69 -24.23
C HIS A 487 -15.31 -30.69 -23.41
N LYS A 488 -15.84 -31.91 -23.28
CA LYS A 488 -15.16 -33.03 -22.61
C LYS A 488 -13.76 -33.26 -23.21
N GLN A 489 -13.61 -33.17 -24.53
CA GLN A 489 -12.32 -33.36 -25.20
C GLN A 489 -11.33 -32.22 -24.94
N GLN A 490 -11.81 -30.98 -24.80
CA GLN A 490 -10.95 -29.83 -24.48
C GLN A 490 -10.43 -29.90 -23.04
N VAL A 491 -11.28 -30.29 -22.08
CA VAL A 491 -10.88 -30.49 -20.69
C VAL A 491 -9.87 -31.63 -20.57
N LEU A 492 -10.12 -32.74 -21.29
CA LEU A 492 -9.19 -33.86 -21.35
C LEU A 492 -7.83 -33.43 -21.90
N HIS A 493 -7.84 -32.65 -22.98
CA HIS A 493 -6.64 -32.07 -23.56
C HIS A 493 -5.88 -31.18 -22.56
N PHE A 494 -6.56 -30.28 -21.84
CA PHE A 494 -5.91 -29.46 -20.82
C PHE A 494 -5.34 -30.27 -19.66
N ALA A 495 -6.02 -31.33 -19.24
CA ALA A 495 -5.55 -32.21 -18.19
C ALA A 495 -4.29 -32.98 -18.64
N GLU A 496 -4.28 -33.48 -19.89
CA GLU A 496 -3.13 -34.15 -20.50
C GLU A 496 -1.94 -33.21 -20.69
N GLU A 497 -2.15 -31.99 -21.18
CA GLU A 497 -1.11 -30.96 -21.26
C GLU A 497 -0.52 -30.60 -19.89
N THR A 498 -1.40 -30.45 -18.89
CA THR A 498 -0.98 -30.12 -17.52
C THR A 498 -0.20 -31.28 -16.92
N LEU A 499 -0.62 -32.53 -17.15
CA LEU A 499 0.11 -33.71 -16.72
C LEU A 499 1.49 -33.81 -17.39
N GLN A 500 1.59 -33.53 -18.70
CA GLN A 500 2.87 -33.52 -19.42
C GLN A 500 3.84 -32.48 -18.86
N GLY A 501 3.34 -31.30 -18.46
CA GLY A 501 4.16 -30.27 -17.81
C GLY A 501 4.66 -30.62 -16.40
N TYR A 502 4.04 -31.60 -15.74
CA TYR A 502 4.40 -32.05 -14.37
C TYR A 502 5.12 -33.42 -14.34
N GLN A 503 5.32 -34.06 -15.50
CA GLN A 503 6.20 -35.23 -15.59
C GLN A 503 7.61 -34.84 -15.12
N PRO A 504 8.21 -35.53 -14.13
CA PRO A 504 9.56 -35.20 -13.70
C PRO A 504 10.52 -35.45 -14.85
N LEU A 505 11.09 -34.37 -15.41
CA LEU A 505 12.32 -34.45 -16.20
C LEU A 505 13.36 -35.13 -15.31
N GLY A 506 13.72 -36.36 -15.65
CA GLY A 506 14.56 -37.21 -14.82
C GLY A 506 15.99 -36.71 -14.74
N HIS A 507 16.28 -35.72 -13.89
CA HIS A 507 17.62 -35.46 -13.38
C HIS A 507 17.54 -34.99 -11.92
N GLY A 508 18.22 -35.73 -11.05
CA GLY A 508 18.27 -35.44 -9.62
C GLY A 508 19.18 -34.26 -9.31
N THR A 509 18.74 -33.37 -8.42
CA THR A 509 19.60 -32.38 -7.77
C THR A 509 19.76 -32.71 -6.29
N MET A 510 21.01 -32.67 -5.82
CA MET A 510 21.44 -32.93 -4.45
C MET A 510 21.08 -31.77 -3.49
N TRP A 511 19.83 -31.59 -3.08
CA TRP A 511 19.52 -30.84 -1.85
C TRP A 511 18.24 -31.41 -1.23
N GLY A 512 18.36 -32.08 -0.07
CA GLY A 512 17.20 -32.49 0.76
C GLY A 512 16.53 -31.26 1.39
N ALA A 513 15.25 -31.22 1.77
CA ALA A 513 14.41 -32.30 2.28
C ALA A 513 12.92 -32.06 1.99
N ILE A 514 12.45 -32.49 0.82
CA ILE A 514 11.11 -33.05 0.56
C ILE A 514 11.41 -34.13 -0.47
N ASN A 515 10.97 -35.38 -0.30
CA ASN A 515 11.19 -36.39 -1.34
C ASN A 515 10.37 -35.97 -2.59
N PRO A 516 10.98 -35.37 -3.63
CA PRO A 516 10.23 -34.80 -4.74
C PRO A 516 9.54 -35.92 -5.52
N LYS A 517 10.12 -37.13 -5.48
CA LYS A 517 9.51 -38.32 -6.10
C LYS A 517 8.19 -38.72 -5.45
N THR A 518 7.99 -38.50 -4.15
CA THR A 518 6.71 -38.84 -3.50
C THR A 518 5.67 -37.73 -3.69
N TYR A 519 6.08 -36.46 -3.56
CA TYR A 519 5.20 -35.30 -3.69
C TYR A 519 4.67 -35.09 -5.12
N THR A 520 5.54 -35.25 -6.12
CA THR A 520 5.16 -35.19 -7.54
C THR A 520 4.32 -36.41 -7.92
N LYS A 521 4.62 -37.60 -7.38
CA LYS A 521 3.89 -38.84 -7.68
C LYS A 521 2.43 -38.79 -7.20
N THR A 522 2.13 -38.29 -6.00
CA THR A 522 0.74 -38.21 -5.52
C THR A 522 -0.13 -37.26 -6.37
N ARG A 523 0.44 -36.15 -6.86
CA ARG A 523 -0.27 -35.18 -7.72
C ARG A 523 -0.42 -35.66 -9.16
N VAL A 524 0.60 -36.34 -9.68
CA VAL A 524 0.57 -37.04 -10.98
C VAL A 524 -0.49 -38.13 -10.95
N THR A 525 -0.53 -38.96 -9.91
CA THR A 525 -1.55 -40.02 -9.77
C THR A 525 -2.97 -39.45 -9.68
N ALA A 526 -3.19 -38.35 -8.95
CA ALA A 526 -4.52 -37.70 -8.90
C ALA A 526 -4.97 -37.14 -10.27
N LEU A 527 -4.04 -36.58 -11.06
CA LEU A 527 -4.31 -36.13 -12.43
C LEU A 527 -4.52 -37.30 -13.39
N GLU A 528 -3.75 -38.38 -13.27
CA GLU A 528 -3.92 -39.61 -14.05
C GLU A 528 -5.26 -40.29 -13.75
N GLU A 529 -5.67 -40.34 -12.48
CA GLU A 529 -7.00 -40.80 -12.06
C GLU A 529 -8.11 -39.90 -12.62
N LEU A 530 -7.94 -38.57 -12.58
CA LEU A 530 -8.88 -37.62 -13.17
C LEU A 530 -9.01 -37.81 -14.69
N ILE A 531 -7.89 -37.98 -15.40
CA ILE A 531 -7.85 -38.25 -16.85
C ILE A 531 -8.52 -39.59 -17.17
N THR A 532 -8.31 -40.61 -16.34
CA THR A 532 -8.95 -41.93 -16.50
C THR A 532 -10.46 -41.82 -16.29
N LYS A 533 -10.93 -41.17 -15.22
CA LYS A 533 -12.36 -40.90 -14.98
C LYS A 533 -12.99 -40.05 -16.08
N LEU A 534 -12.26 -39.05 -16.57
CA LEU A 534 -12.65 -38.22 -17.71
C LEU A 534 -12.84 -39.06 -18.98
N LYS A 535 -12.04 -40.12 -19.19
CA LYS A 535 -12.19 -41.02 -20.34
C LYS A 535 -13.39 -41.96 -20.17
N ASP A 536 -13.65 -42.45 -18.95
CA ASP A 536 -14.63 -43.52 -18.69
C ASP A 536 -16.09 -43.07 -18.44
N GLU A 537 -16.37 -41.88 -17.88
CA GLU A 537 -17.74 -41.56 -17.42
C GLU A 537 -18.62 -40.75 -18.38
N THR A 538 -19.94 -41.01 -18.30
CA THR A 538 -21.02 -40.17 -18.83
C THR A 538 -21.72 -39.44 -17.67
N ILE A 539 -21.50 -38.12 -17.60
CA ILE A 539 -22.42 -37.12 -17.01
C ILE A 539 -22.57 -37.14 -15.46
N ARG A 540 -21.48 -37.20 -14.69
CA ARG A 540 -21.42 -36.65 -13.30
C ARG A 540 -20.36 -35.57 -13.08
N PHE A 541 -19.56 -35.34 -14.11
CA PHE A 541 -18.32 -34.55 -14.11
C PHE A 541 -18.44 -33.05 -13.75
N PRO A 542 -19.44 -32.28 -14.24
CA PRO A 542 -19.42 -30.82 -14.06
C PRO A 542 -19.60 -30.39 -12.61
N LEU A 543 -20.45 -31.10 -11.86
CA LEU A 543 -20.82 -30.73 -10.50
C LEU A 543 -19.72 -31.10 -9.50
N GLU A 544 -19.14 -32.30 -9.61
CA GLU A 544 -18.06 -32.75 -8.72
C GLU A 544 -16.78 -31.90 -8.86
N LEU A 545 -16.41 -31.50 -10.09
CA LEU A 545 -15.25 -30.65 -10.33
C LEU A 545 -15.42 -29.28 -9.68
N THR A 546 -16.60 -28.66 -9.79
CA THR A 546 -16.88 -27.36 -9.14
C THR A 546 -17.13 -27.47 -7.64
N THR A 547 -17.79 -28.52 -7.15
CA THR A 547 -18.05 -28.70 -5.71
C THR A 547 -16.74 -28.97 -4.96
N HIS A 548 -15.87 -29.85 -5.46
CA HIS A 548 -14.54 -30.01 -4.89
C HIS A 548 -13.67 -28.77 -5.07
N PHE A 549 -13.83 -27.98 -6.14
CA PHE A 549 -13.13 -26.70 -6.33
C PHE A 549 -13.46 -25.66 -5.25
N PHE A 550 -14.71 -25.54 -4.81
CA PHE A 550 -15.10 -24.63 -3.73
C PHE A 550 -14.88 -25.22 -2.33
N GLU A 551 -15.05 -26.52 -2.14
CA GLU A 551 -14.86 -27.19 -0.84
C GLU A 551 -13.38 -27.40 -0.48
N SER A 552 -12.52 -27.75 -1.44
CA SER A 552 -11.05 -27.74 -1.25
C SER A 552 -10.48 -26.32 -1.23
N GLY A 553 -11.32 -25.34 -1.57
CA GLY A 553 -11.13 -23.91 -1.36
C GLY A 553 -11.36 -23.44 0.08
N ASN A 554 -11.54 -24.34 1.06
CA ASN A 554 -11.26 -24.05 2.47
C ASN A 554 -9.74 -23.85 2.68
N TRP A 555 -9.22 -22.74 2.14
CA TRP A 555 -7.90 -22.24 2.46
C TRP A 555 -7.96 -21.70 3.89
N ASN A 556 -7.50 -22.54 4.83
CA ASN A 556 -7.44 -22.34 6.28
C ASN A 556 -8.67 -22.88 7.04
N GLU A 557 -8.63 -24.16 7.40
CA GLU A 557 -8.94 -24.56 8.77
C GLU A 557 -8.35 -25.95 9.04
N GLY A 558 -7.22 -25.94 9.76
CA GLY A 558 -6.48 -27.14 10.12
C GLY A 558 -5.47 -27.52 9.05
N TRP A 559 -4.19 -27.38 9.39
CA TRP A 559 -3.06 -28.31 9.19
C TRP A 559 -1.79 -27.46 9.44
N SER A 560 -0.86 -28.02 10.22
CA SER A 560 0.13 -27.33 11.07
C SER A 560 1.11 -26.35 10.35
N PRO A 561 1.57 -25.25 11.00
CA PRO A 561 2.27 -24.12 10.36
C PRO A 561 3.81 -24.23 10.24
N LEU A 562 4.40 -25.43 10.21
CA LEU A 562 5.87 -25.56 10.25
C LEU A 562 6.57 -26.10 9.00
N ALA A 563 5.88 -26.22 7.87
CA ALA A 563 6.54 -26.57 6.62
C ALA A 563 5.76 -26.02 5.44
N PHE A 564 6.06 -24.81 4.93
CA PHE A 564 5.72 -24.35 3.56
C PHE A 564 6.25 -22.93 3.30
N ALA A 565 7.50 -22.61 3.69
CA ALA A 565 8.10 -21.31 3.35
C ALA A 565 8.80 -21.27 1.98
N ASP A 566 8.99 -22.40 1.30
CA ASP A 566 9.77 -22.46 0.05
C ASP A 566 9.08 -23.25 -1.07
N ILE A 567 7.89 -22.85 -1.55
CA ILE A 567 7.37 -23.34 -2.85
C ILE A 567 6.53 -22.25 -3.55
N ILE A 568 7.16 -21.49 -4.46
CA ILE A 568 6.47 -20.90 -5.61
C ILE A 568 6.22 -22.05 -6.59
N SER A 569 5.08 -22.71 -6.48
CA SER A 569 4.55 -23.58 -7.52
C SER A 569 3.03 -23.65 -7.36
N PRO A 570 2.24 -23.07 -8.28
CA PRO A 570 0.81 -23.35 -8.29
C PRO A 570 0.66 -24.86 -8.44
N SER A 571 -0.24 -25.49 -7.68
CA SER A 571 -0.47 -26.93 -7.83
C SER A 571 -0.98 -27.22 -9.25
N ALA A 572 -0.71 -28.42 -9.77
CA ALA A 572 -1.15 -28.81 -11.11
C ALA A 572 -2.68 -28.68 -11.27
N ASN A 573 -3.45 -28.86 -10.17
CA ASN A 573 -4.89 -28.61 -10.13
C ASN A 573 -5.22 -27.13 -10.39
N VAL A 574 -4.50 -26.19 -9.78
CA VAL A 574 -4.71 -24.74 -9.99
C VAL A 574 -4.42 -24.36 -11.44
N VAL A 575 -3.36 -24.91 -12.04
CA VAL A 575 -3.00 -24.67 -13.44
C VAL A 575 -4.09 -25.22 -14.38
N LEU A 576 -4.55 -26.45 -14.15
CA LEU A 576 -5.63 -27.06 -14.92
C LEU A 576 -6.93 -26.26 -14.83
N ILE A 577 -7.30 -25.82 -13.62
CA ILE A 577 -8.50 -25.00 -13.39
C ILE A 577 -8.41 -23.67 -14.14
N ASN A 578 -7.27 -22.98 -14.08
CA ASN A 578 -7.11 -21.71 -14.80
C ASN A 578 -7.29 -21.88 -16.31
N LYS A 579 -6.77 -22.96 -16.89
CA LYS A 579 -6.96 -23.29 -18.31
C LYS A 579 -8.45 -23.54 -18.63
N ILE A 580 -9.14 -24.32 -17.79
CA ILE A 580 -10.57 -24.61 -17.93
C ILE A 580 -11.42 -23.33 -17.85
N CYS A 581 -11.18 -22.48 -16.84
CA CYS A 581 -11.89 -21.22 -16.67
C CYS A 581 -11.65 -20.28 -17.86
N ALA A 582 -10.40 -20.13 -18.31
CA ALA A 582 -10.07 -19.28 -19.45
C ALA A 582 -10.78 -19.74 -20.74
N ALA A 583 -10.84 -21.05 -20.99
CA ALA A 583 -11.56 -21.61 -22.14
C ALA A 583 -13.07 -21.39 -22.03
N ALA A 584 -13.65 -21.65 -20.86
CA ALA A 584 -15.08 -21.42 -20.60
C ALA A 584 -15.46 -19.96 -20.84
N ILE A 585 -14.67 -19.02 -20.31
CA ILE A 585 -14.90 -17.57 -20.47
C ILE A 585 -14.76 -17.15 -21.92
N ARG A 586 -13.71 -17.62 -22.63
CA ARG A 586 -13.53 -17.31 -24.05
C ARG A 586 -14.73 -17.78 -24.85
N GLN A 587 -15.18 -19.01 -24.66
CA GLN A 587 -16.31 -19.54 -25.42
C GLN A 587 -17.65 -18.89 -25.06
N LEU A 588 -17.86 -18.55 -23.78
CA LEU A 588 -19.01 -17.75 -23.36
C LEU A 588 -18.96 -16.37 -24.03
N SER A 589 -17.80 -15.72 -24.06
CA SER A 589 -17.62 -14.41 -24.70
C SER A 589 -17.84 -14.42 -26.22
N GLU A 590 -17.68 -15.58 -26.86
CA GLU A 590 -17.88 -15.79 -28.29
C GLU A 590 -19.34 -16.12 -28.65
N ASN A 591 -20.09 -16.75 -27.74
CA ASN A 591 -21.45 -17.26 -28.00
C ASN A 591 -22.58 -16.51 -27.26
N LEU A 592 -22.27 -15.60 -26.35
CA LEU A 592 -23.27 -14.77 -25.68
C LEU A 592 -23.80 -13.69 -26.63
N SER A 593 -25.12 -13.54 -26.68
CA SER A 593 -25.77 -12.41 -27.36
C SER A 593 -25.46 -11.09 -26.64
N ILE A 594 -25.57 -9.98 -27.38
CA ILE A 594 -25.27 -8.64 -26.86
C ILE A 594 -26.19 -8.30 -25.66
N GLU A 595 -27.46 -8.71 -25.67
CA GLU A 595 -28.34 -8.52 -24.52
C GLU A 595 -27.93 -9.33 -23.28
N GLN A 596 -27.27 -10.49 -23.45
CA GLN A 596 -26.79 -11.31 -22.34
C GLN A 596 -25.47 -10.80 -21.75
N LEU A 597 -24.63 -10.16 -22.58
CA LEU A 597 -23.43 -9.45 -22.12
C LEU A 597 -23.78 -8.16 -21.36
N ALA A 598 -24.94 -7.55 -21.63
CA ALA A 598 -25.40 -6.35 -20.94
C ALA A 598 -25.93 -6.61 -19.51
N ASP A 599 -26.04 -7.87 -19.09
CA ASP A 599 -26.30 -8.19 -17.69
C ASP A 599 -25.05 -7.86 -16.85
N VAL A 600 -25.11 -6.76 -16.09
CA VAL A 600 -24.02 -6.12 -15.34
C VAL A 600 -23.18 -7.13 -14.54
N LYS A 601 -23.82 -8.21 -14.07
CA LYS A 601 -23.21 -9.27 -13.26
C LYS A 601 -22.21 -10.15 -14.02
N MET A 602 -22.39 -10.34 -15.33
CA MET A 602 -21.45 -11.09 -16.18
C MET A 602 -20.21 -10.26 -16.50
N ILE A 603 -20.40 -8.95 -16.74
CA ILE A 603 -19.29 -8.01 -16.96
C ILE A 603 -18.41 -7.94 -15.71
N GLU A 604 -19.00 -7.86 -14.51
CA GLU A 604 -18.25 -7.85 -13.25
C GLU A 604 -17.50 -9.16 -12.99
N ALA A 605 -18.12 -10.32 -13.27
CA ALA A 605 -17.45 -11.62 -13.17
C ALA A 605 -16.26 -11.75 -14.14
N CYS A 606 -16.40 -11.28 -15.38
CA CYS A 606 -15.31 -11.21 -16.35
C CYS A 606 -14.21 -10.21 -15.91
N SER A 607 -14.60 -9.08 -15.32
CA SER A 607 -13.69 -8.03 -14.83
C SER A 607 -12.82 -8.50 -13.65
N VAL A 608 -13.34 -9.40 -12.81
CA VAL A 608 -12.58 -10.03 -11.70
C VAL A 608 -11.50 -10.98 -12.23
N ILE A 609 -11.73 -11.61 -13.38
CA ILE A 609 -10.79 -12.54 -14.03
C ILE A 609 -9.79 -11.79 -14.93
N ASP A 610 -10.17 -10.59 -15.39
CA ASP A 610 -9.37 -9.67 -16.22
C ASP A 610 -8.09 -9.15 -15.54
N LEU A 611 -7.87 -9.51 -14.26
CA LEU A 611 -6.57 -9.29 -13.63
C LEU A 611 -5.47 -10.23 -14.12
N GLN A 612 -5.74 -11.25 -14.96
CA GLN A 612 -4.67 -12.12 -15.46
C GLN A 612 -4.57 -12.45 -16.97
N GLN A 613 -5.60 -12.66 -17.82
CA GLN A 613 -5.32 -13.22 -19.19
C GLN A 613 -6.30 -12.93 -20.37
N LEU A 614 -6.90 -11.74 -20.52
CA LEU A 614 -7.56 -11.36 -21.79
C LEU A 614 -7.21 -9.93 -22.25
N HIS A 615 -7.11 -9.74 -23.57
CA HIS A 615 -6.65 -8.49 -24.19
C HIS A 615 -7.76 -7.41 -24.08
N PRO A 616 -7.56 -6.33 -23.29
CA PRO A 616 -8.59 -5.32 -22.98
C PRO A 616 -9.19 -4.65 -24.23
N LEU A 617 -8.44 -4.68 -25.34
CA LEU A 617 -8.83 -4.12 -26.63
C LEU A 617 -10.04 -4.84 -27.25
N LEU A 618 -10.21 -6.16 -27.05
CA LEU A 618 -11.29 -6.93 -27.66
C LEU A 618 -12.64 -6.67 -26.97
N ILE A 619 -12.62 -6.57 -25.63
CA ILE A 619 -13.77 -6.19 -24.81
C ILE A 619 -14.12 -4.72 -25.08
N GLY A 620 -13.13 -3.84 -25.15
CA GLY A 620 -13.32 -2.43 -25.54
C GLY A 620 -13.95 -2.27 -26.92
N GLN A 621 -13.59 -3.10 -27.90
CA GLN A 621 -14.19 -3.08 -29.24
C GLN A 621 -15.66 -3.54 -29.25
N LYS A 622 -16.02 -4.56 -28.45
CA LYS A 622 -17.42 -4.99 -28.31
C LYS A 622 -18.27 -3.97 -27.54
N ILE A 623 -17.72 -3.35 -26.50
CA ILE A 623 -18.38 -2.24 -25.78
C ILE A 623 -18.57 -1.03 -26.71
N LEU A 624 -17.59 -0.69 -27.54
CA LEU A 624 -17.71 0.37 -28.54
C LEU A 624 -18.76 0.05 -29.62
N GLN A 625 -18.99 -1.22 -29.96
CA GLN A 625 -20.11 -1.62 -30.83
C GLN A 625 -21.47 -1.40 -30.14
N ILE A 626 -21.58 -1.68 -28.84
CA ILE A 626 -22.79 -1.41 -28.04
C ILE A 626 -23.09 0.10 -27.98
N VAL A 627 -22.06 0.92 -27.77
CA VAL A 627 -22.21 2.39 -27.69
C VAL A 627 -22.50 3.01 -29.07
N ASN A 628 -22.04 2.39 -30.17
CA ASN A 628 -22.23 2.90 -31.53
C ASN A 628 -23.51 2.38 -32.23
N VAL A 629 -24.20 1.37 -31.71
CA VAL A 629 -25.56 1.04 -32.15
C VAL A 629 -26.53 2.02 -31.48
N LYS A 630 -26.64 3.23 -32.03
CA LYS A 630 -27.79 4.10 -31.78
C LYS A 630 -29.07 3.34 -32.12
N PRO A 631 -30.14 3.43 -31.31
CA PRO A 631 -31.44 2.95 -31.76
C PRO A 631 -31.89 3.81 -32.95
N GLN A 632 -31.96 3.22 -34.14
CA GLN A 632 -32.85 3.75 -35.17
C GLN A 632 -34.27 3.63 -34.61
N SER A 633 -34.88 4.78 -34.31
CA SER A 633 -36.29 4.85 -33.97
C SER A 633 -37.12 4.15 -35.05
N PRO A 634 -38.13 3.34 -34.70
CA PRO A 634 -39.05 2.84 -35.70
C PRO A 634 -39.90 4.00 -36.23
N MET A 635 -39.92 4.13 -37.55
CA MET A 635 -40.90 4.95 -38.28
C MET A 635 -42.30 4.56 -37.85
N ILE A 636 -43.05 5.50 -37.28
CA ILE A 636 -44.50 5.42 -37.20
C ILE A 636 -45.04 5.80 -38.58
N ASN A 637 -45.32 4.80 -39.42
CA ASN A 637 -46.26 4.93 -40.52
C ASN A 637 -47.65 4.46 -40.03
N ARG A 638 -48.59 5.38 -39.86
CA ARG A 638 -50.02 5.08 -39.98
C ARG A 638 -50.65 6.09 -40.94
N ALA A 639 -50.96 5.60 -42.13
CA ALA A 639 -51.80 6.27 -43.11
C ALA A 639 -53.29 6.06 -42.78
N SER A 640 -54.04 7.16 -42.96
CA SER A 640 -55.44 7.27 -43.40
C SER A 640 -56.57 6.54 -42.64
N SER A 641 -57.52 7.31 -42.11
CA SER A 641 -58.81 7.55 -42.80
C SER A 641 -59.72 8.57 -42.10
N SER A 642 -60.29 9.43 -42.95
CA SER A 642 -61.61 10.10 -42.91
C SER A 642 -61.99 11.13 -41.84
N ASN A 643 -62.09 12.36 -42.35
CA ASN A 643 -63.27 13.24 -42.42
C ASN A 643 -63.76 14.05 -41.20
N SER A 644 -63.97 15.34 -41.52
CA SER A 644 -64.93 16.33 -40.98
C SER A 644 -64.71 16.73 -39.52
N ASP A 645 -64.76 17.98 -39.08
CA ASP A 645 -65.14 19.24 -39.69
C ASP A 645 -64.86 20.35 -38.63
N VAL A 646 -64.84 21.62 -39.07
CA VAL A 646 -65.21 22.81 -38.27
C VAL A 646 -64.18 23.39 -37.25
N LYS A 647 -63.56 24.50 -37.72
CA LYS A 647 -63.43 25.87 -37.15
C LYS A 647 -63.06 26.11 -35.68
N SER A 648 -62.19 27.13 -35.56
CA SER A 648 -62.13 28.20 -34.53
C SER A 648 -61.54 27.77 -33.18
N SER A 649 -60.78 28.55 -32.41
CA SER A 649 -60.19 29.89 -32.51
C SER A 649 -59.59 30.16 -31.11
N ILE A 650 -58.58 31.04 -31.04
CA ILE A 650 -58.29 31.94 -29.90
C ILE A 650 -57.48 31.37 -28.71
N VAL A 651 -56.26 31.95 -28.59
CA VAL A 651 -55.65 32.64 -27.44
C VAL A 651 -55.80 31.99 -26.05
N SER A 652 -54.68 31.51 -25.50
CA SER A 652 -53.80 32.24 -24.56
C SER A 652 -52.60 31.37 -24.20
#